data_AF-A0A511KKV3-F1
#
_entry.id   AF-A0A511KKV3-F1
#
_cell.length_a   1.000
_cell.length_b   1.000
_cell.length_c   1.000
_cell.angle_alpha   90.00
_cell.angle_beta   90.00
_cell.angle_gamma   90.00
#
_symmetry.space_group_name_H-M   'P 1'
#
loop_
_entity.id
_entity.type
_entity.pdbx_description
1 polymer ?
#
loop_
_entity_poly.entity_id
_entity_poly.type
_entity_poly.pdbx_seq_one_letter_code
_entity_poly.pdbx_strand_id
1 'polypeptide(L)'
;MLLRTTRSVRHRLRLVLCLAVVLAVAVRWLWRQPDRAARICLVGNAETAEKALAVYRQWDGAFPAAFYVWGEREADGETRLEEMRRVALLRPRRGEQALPFADGMFAAVDEVTSRRHCDYIFTHDDDLEFRLAPFATYYDPSAPRSNLAAELQYLLDVYRPAVAGFPWQVGDERFEGMKSLKEEYETEEVAPLTGFDNGMVVYHKSVLPLFFPFSPQGEGGFTGKWTLGAHFLQMFGPLIFREHALRLNTLPYDNTVNMDNIPKGQDKTEIRNGLAYVPSSRHPYEYPLNDAYMSFLSSGLRDRQQPWGRTLGPRDVSVPQVWLGNDYEPDWILDRIDEFYDVRHESLSRTRFIQSFDPAKLEAIAARNPPKVSFRIIIFTKNRLRSFQRCWASVRKALPIGNADVQVEIHLDFDPFMSRFERDEYDSFLELIKRNPGPARAVTVFKSVQARGLRASILSSWTPNDNHEYAIFLEDDIEVSPHFLRYAQNMVDAYVYRDHADHRLSAISLYNIRYNEAIESFVSVENGNRPYIYQQAQSWGAVFLPEPWRRFLAYVKRFPAGKDPLIPDSLTNRWPFAQSWKKYYMRYMAEEGGYVIYPNLPGGQSYSTNHVEIGTNDKVSRADERETIHAKFRVPLLPRDADFGSLQIYPPLSSLDVYTMQHRPLQHVDLFPRGTEHVESFDRCTMIMTVYSRVETFRDRLEHYHRLDKLGQILIVWNNVDYPPPAILPDDYAVPVEILEMDRNSLNNRFFPWPQIKYSCIINMDDDWDMPHEHLKYAVNVWRGHFWDHLVGFYHQGRNHVVRKIDGTDVTLYSSTFLSPQLLAGRKPFYSIVLPSGFIYHRKYLDMYTHQLPQEARDYVDEVANCDDLLFNYMMANATGTGPALIEAWASMVLDLGNAGLWSRPTHMGVRTKCLARFEQIFGRNPLKYTTTLFPVQQQTTVPGLHHYTMSDIIPFDYPCNKTVYETSQQCAFVMDEEYWDQAGGWV
;
A
#
# COMPACT_ATOMS: atom_id res chain seq x y z
N MET A 1 -12.97 -90.37 -56.20
CA MET A 1 -11.59 -90.54 -56.68
C MET A 1 -11.20 -89.22 -57.36
N LEU A 2 -10.15 -88.53 -56.86
CA LEU A 2 -9.61 -87.23 -57.32
C LEU A 2 -10.60 -86.04 -57.24
N LEU A 3 -10.82 -85.32 -56.14
CA LEU A 3 -9.95 -84.89 -55.02
C LEU A 3 -8.71 -84.10 -55.46
N ARG A 4 -8.63 -82.88 -54.91
CA ARG A 4 -7.45 -82.03 -54.75
C ARG A 4 -6.87 -81.46 -56.06
N THR A 5 -7.15 -80.18 -56.33
CA THR A 5 -6.09 -79.18 -56.66
C THR A 5 -6.62 -77.78 -57.00
N THR A 6 -7.90 -77.57 -57.31
CA THR A 6 -8.34 -76.23 -57.77
C THR A 6 -8.79 -75.26 -56.67
N ARG A 7 -8.90 -75.69 -55.41
CA ARG A 7 -9.21 -74.80 -54.25
C ARG A 7 -7.98 -74.19 -53.55
N SER A 8 -6.76 -74.60 -53.90
CA SER A 8 -5.52 -74.20 -53.18
C SER A 8 -4.98 -72.81 -53.60
N VAL A 9 -5.13 -72.41 -54.86
CA VAL A 9 -4.48 -71.18 -55.36
C VAL A 9 -5.28 -69.91 -55.03
N ARG A 10 -6.62 -69.94 -55.11
CA ARG A 10 -7.44 -68.75 -54.75
C ARG A 10 -7.48 -68.47 -53.25
N HIS A 11 -7.30 -69.50 -52.40
CA HIS A 11 -7.20 -69.29 -50.96
C HIS A 11 -5.82 -68.80 -50.54
N ARG A 12 -4.74 -69.28 -51.18
CA ARG A 12 -3.39 -68.74 -50.97
C ARG A 12 -3.24 -67.31 -51.48
N LEU A 13 -3.84 -66.93 -52.61
CA LEU A 13 -3.80 -65.53 -53.05
C LEU A 13 -4.58 -64.60 -52.12
N ARG A 14 -5.73 -65.04 -51.58
CA ARG A 14 -6.48 -64.25 -50.58
C ARG A 14 -5.78 -64.20 -49.23
N LEU A 15 -5.11 -65.27 -48.80
CA LEU A 15 -4.31 -65.23 -47.57
C LEU A 15 -3.06 -64.36 -47.72
N VAL A 16 -2.40 -64.36 -48.88
CA VAL A 16 -1.25 -63.49 -49.16
C VAL A 16 -1.68 -62.03 -49.32
N LEU A 17 -2.82 -61.73 -49.95
CA LEU A 17 -3.37 -60.37 -49.95
C LEU A 17 -3.83 -59.93 -48.56
N CYS A 18 -4.46 -60.81 -47.77
CA CYS A 18 -4.83 -60.49 -46.39
C CYS A 18 -3.61 -60.36 -45.49
N LEU A 19 -2.56 -61.17 -45.64
CA LEU A 19 -1.31 -60.99 -44.88
C LEU A 19 -0.58 -59.72 -45.35
N ALA A 20 -0.58 -59.40 -46.63
CA ALA A 20 0.04 -58.16 -47.13
C ALA A 20 -0.74 -56.92 -46.70
N VAL A 21 -2.07 -56.99 -46.61
CA VAL A 21 -2.91 -55.90 -46.06
C VAL A 21 -2.79 -55.84 -44.53
N VAL A 22 -2.70 -56.96 -43.82
CA VAL A 22 -2.49 -56.99 -42.36
C VAL A 22 -1.06 -56.56 -42.02
N LEU A 23 -0.04 -56.90 -42.81
CA LEU A 23 1.31 -56.36 -42.67
C LEU A 23 1.39 -54.91 -43.10
N ALA A 24 0.69 -54.47 -44.16
CA ALA A 24 0.66 -53.06 -44.54
C ALA A 24 -0.13 -52.20 -43.55
N VAL A 25 -1.16 -52.76 -42.91
CA VAL A 25 -1.92 -52.13 -41.81
C VAL A 25 -1.16 -52.22 -40.50
N ALA A 26 -0.46 -53.31 -40.19
CA ALA A 26 0.40 -53.42 -39.01
C ALA A 26 1.65 -52.55 -39.15
N VAL A 27 2.24 -52.43 -40.35
CA VAL A 27 3.32 -51.49 -40.64
C VAL A 27 2.79 -50.06 -40.67
N ARG A 28 1.59 -49.77 -41.21
CA ARG A 28 0.95 -48.44 -41.05
C ARG A 28 0.48 -48.15 -39.62
N TRP A 29 0.25 -49.15 -38.78
CA TRP A 29 -0.15 -48.99 -37.38
C TRP A 29 1.08 -48.88 -36.47
N LEU A 30 2.17 -49.57 -36.77
CA LEU A 30 3.49 -49.33 -36.18
C LEU A 30 4.08 -47.99 -36.64
N TRP A 31 3.80 -47.53 -37.86
CA TRP A 31 4.21 -46.20 -38.38
C TRP A 31 3.18 -45.10 -38.14
N ARG A 32 2.02 -45.43 -37.54
CA ARG A 32 1.06 -44.50 -36.94
C ARG A 32 0.90 -44.79 -35.45
N GLN A 33 1.99 -45.17 -34.78
CA GLN A 33 2.10 -44.68 -33.41
C GLN A 33 2.25 -43.16 -33.55
N PRO A 34 1.41 -42.35 -32.87
CA PRO A 34 1.81 -40.97 -32.69
C PRO A 34 3.21 -41.04 -32.09
N ASP A 35 4.11 -40.24 -32.68
CA ASP A 35 5.41 -39.94 -32.10
C ASP A 35 5.28 -40.01 -30.57
N ARG A 36 6.00 -40.91 -29.90
CA ARG A 36 6.03 -41.04 -28.42
C ARG A 36 6.73 -39.80 -27.86
N ALA A 37 6.12 -38.66 -28.15
CA ALA A 37 6.61 -37.32 -27.99
C ALA A 37 6.51 -36.95 -26.53
N ALA A 38 7.67 -36.62 -25.95
CA ALA A 38 7.90 -35.98 -24.66
C ALA A 38 6.70 -35.93 -23.71
N ARG A 39 6.61 -36.90 -22.79
CA ARG A 39 5.63 -36.88 -21.69
C ARG A 39 6.00 -35.85 -20.61
N ILE A 40 7.22 -35.32 -20.64
CA ILE A 40 7.80 -34.42 -19.64
C ILE A 40 8.25 -33.13 -20.33
N CYS A 41 7.85 -31.99 -19.78
CA CYS A 41 8.38 -30.67 -20.10
C CYS A 41 9.19 -30.15 -18.92
N LEU A 42 10.41 -29.68 -19.18
CA LEU A 42 11.27 -29.07 -18.18
C LEU A 42 10.98 -27.57 -18.10
N VAL A 43 10.74 -27.06 -16.91
CA VAL A 43 10.49 -25.63 -16.70
C VAL A 43 11.41 -25.15 -15.60
N GLY A 44 12.08 -24.03 -15.78
CA GLY A 44 12.97 -23.55 -14.74
C GLY A 44 13.06 -22.04 -14.66
N ASN A 45 13.68 -21.62 -13.59
CA ASN A 45 14.13 -20.25 -13.41
C ASN A 45 15.66 -20.28 -13.41
N ALA A 46 16.30 -19.26 -13.98
CA ALA A 46 17.76 -19.18 -13.99
C ALA A 46 18.25 -17.75 -13.93
N GLU A 47 19.36 -17.52 -13.24
CA GLU A 47 20.04 -16.23 -13.21
C GLU A 47 20.58 -15.86 -14.60
N THR A 48 21.13 -16.85 -15.32
CA THR A 48 21.72 -16.65 -16.65
C THR A 48 21.26 -17.73 -17.63
N ALA A 49 21.32 -17.40 -18.92
CA ALA A 49 21.03 -18.36 -19.99
C ALA A 49 21.99 -19.55 -19.97
N GLU A 50 23.25 -19.34 -19.57
CA GLU A 50 24.24 -20.40 -19.45
C GLU A 50 23.83 -21.45 -18.40
N LYS A 51 23.36 -20.99 -17.23
CA LYS A 51 22.88 -21.90 -16.19
C LYS A 51 21.61 -22.64 -16.59
N ALA A 52 20.67 -21.96 -17.26
CA ALA A 52 19.49 -22.62 -17.84
C ALA A 52 19.87 -23.75 -18.81
N LEU A 53 20.88 -23.51 -19.67
CA LEU A 53 21.38 -24.52 -20.60
C LEU A 53 22.16 -25.64 -19.88
N ALA A 54 22.85 -25.35 -18.78
CA ALA A 54 23.51 -26.38 -17.97
C ALA A 54 22.48 -27.35 -17.37
N VAL A 55 21.39 -26.83 -16.81
CA VAL A 55 20.26 -27.64 -16.34
C VAL A 55 19.68 -28.49 -17.48
N TYR A 56 19.43 -27.89 -18.65
CA TYR A 56 18.93 -28.63 -19.81
C TYR A 56 19.85 -29.78 -20.25
N ARG A 57 21.17 -29.57 -20.22
CA ARG A 57 22.17 -30.59 -20.61
C ARG A 57 22.32 -31.70 -19.59
N GLN A 58 22.10 -31.43 -18.29
CA GLN A 58 22.09 -32.48 -17.26
C GLN A 58 21.08 -33.58 -17.57
N TRP A 59 19.97 -33.22 -18.21
CA TRP A 59 18.93 -34.15 -18.64
C TRP A 59 19.13 -34.63 -20.08
N ASP A 60 20.36 -34.61 -20.60
CA ASP A 60 20.75 -35.00 -21.96
C ASP A 60 19.97 -34.28 -23.09
N GLY A 61 19.36 -33.12 -22.79
CA GLY A 61 18.44 -32.44 -23.71
C GLY A 61 17.21 -33.28 -24.10
N ALA A 62 16.81 -34.22 -23.23
CA ALA A 62 15.76 -35.19 -23.51
C ALA A 62 14.35 -34.56 -23.57
N PHE A 63 14.10 -33.51 -22.81
CA PHE A 63 12.78 -32.92 -22.60
C PHE A 63 12.67 -31.56 -23.29
N PRO A 64 11.54 -31.19 -23.93
CA PRO A 64 11.29 -29.80 -24.27
C PRO A 64 11.37 -28.92 -23.02
N ALA A 65 11.96 -27.74 -23.14
CA ALA A 65 12.20 -26.90 -21.98
C ALA A 65 11.85 -25.42 -22.21
N ALA A 66 11.48 -24.74 -21.14
CA ALA A 66 11.42 -23.29 -21.10
C ALA A 66 11.99 -22.78 -19.77
N PHE A 67 12.82 -21.75 -19.84
CA PHE A 67 13.39 -21.12 -18.65
C PHE A 67 13.07 -19.63 -18.63
N TYR A 68 12.68 -19.11 -17.46
CA TYR A 68 12.68 -17.68 -17.22
C TYR A 68 14.07 -17.27 -16.70
N VAL A 69 14.76 -16.43 -17.48
CA VAL A 69 16.11 -15.97 -17.19
C VAL A 69 16.02 -14.57 -16.59
N TRP A 70 16.07 -14.49 -15.25
CA TRP A 70 15.74 -13.27 -14.51
C TRP A 70 16.91 -12.28 -14.38
N GLY A 71 18.15 -12.76 -14.42
CA GLY A 71 19.35 -11.93 -14.28
C GLY A 71 19.80 -11.27 -15.59
N GLU A 72 19.25 -11.69 -16.73
CA GLU A 72 19.53 -11.14 -18.05
C GLU A 72 18.34 -10.37 -18.63
N ARG A 73 18.62 -9.42 -19.54
CA ARG A 73 17.60 -8.66 -20.26
C ARG A 73 17.63 -9.01 -21.74
N GLU A 74 16.49 -8.86 -22.42
CA GLU A 74 16.47 -8.98 -23.89
C GLU A 74 17.45 -7.99 -24.54
N ALA A 75 18.33 -8.49 -25.42
CA ALA A 75 19.25 -7.71 -26.23
C ALA A 75 18.85 -7.78 -27.71
N ASP A 76 19.08 -6.70 -28.45
CA ASP A 76 18.82 -6.65 -29.89
C ASP A 76 19.79 -7.59 -30.65
N GLY A 77 19.28 -8.69 -31.19
CA GLY A 77 19.98 -9.53 -32.18
C GLY A 77 20.63 -10.82 -31.66
N GLU A 78 19.89 -11.68 -30.95
CA GLU A 78 20.41 -13.00 -30.55
C GLU A 78 20.53 -14.00 -31.73
N THR A 79 21.72 -14.61 -31.83
CA THR A 79 22.05 -15.67 -32.78
C THR A 79 21.39 -16.99 -32.37
N ARG A 80 20.48 -17.53 -33.19
CA ARG A 80 19.85 -18.85 -32.94
C ARG A 80 20.88 -19.98 -33.06
N LEU A 81 21.28 -20.57 -31.93
CA LEU A 81 21.96 -21.86 -31.87
C LEU A 81 20.98 -22.99 -32.24
N GLU A 82 21.45 -24.08 -32.89
CA GLU A 82 20.60 -25.24 -33.21
C GLU A 82 19.97 -25.89 -31.96
N GLU A 83 20.63 -25.79 -30.79
CA GLU A 83 20.11 -26.23 -29.47
C GLU A 83 18.77 -25.56 -29.11
N MET A 84 18.47 -24.37 -29.65
CA MET A 84 17.25 -23.58 -29.34
C MET A 84 15.96 -24.11 -30.01
N ARG A 85 16.00 -25.22 -30.76
CA ARG A 85 14.77 -25.81 -31.33
C ARG A 85 13.86 -26.49 -30.29
N ARG A 86 14.41 -26.83 -29.11
CA ARG A 86 13.69 -27.51 -28.03
C ARG A 86 13.68 -26.75 -26.70
N VAL A 87 14.44 -25.65 -26.58
CA VAL A 87 14.53 -24.81 -25.38
C VAL A 87 14.11 -23.39 -25.69
N ALA A 88 13.22 -22.83 -24.87
CA ALA A 88 12.87 -21.41 -24.87
C ALA A 88 13.51 -20.70 -23.66
N LEU A 89 14.05 -19.51 -23.88
CA LEU A 89 14.58 -18.65 -22.82
C LEU A 89 13.78 -17.35 -22.81
N LEU A 90 12.97 -17.16 -21.77
CA LEU A 90 12.18 -15.95 -21.54
C LEU A 90 13.00 -14.97 -20.73
N ARG A 91 12.93 -13.68 -21.04
CA ARG A 91 13.67 -12.63 -20.33
C ARG A 91 12.78 -11.40 -20.12
N PRO A 92 12.95 -10.65 -19.03
CA PRO A 92 12.28 -9.38 -18.90
C PRO A 92 12.86 -8.34 -19.88
N ARG A 93 11.99 -7.47 -20.40
CA ARG A 93 12.38 -6.49 -21.43
C ARG A 93 13.27 -5.39 -20.85
N ARG A 94 13.92 -4.65 -21.74
CA ARG A 94 14.73 -3.49 -21.37
C ARG A 94 13.86 -2.43 -20.65
N GLY A 95 14.22 -2.10 -19.41
CA GLY A 95 13.51 -1.12 -18.58
C GLY A 95 12.38 -1.67 -17.71
N GLU A 96 11.99 -2.94 -17.88
CA GLU A 96 11.02 -3.60 -17.00
C GLU A 96 11.72 -4.14 -15.74
N GLN A 97 11.00 -4.41 -14.66
CA GLN A 97 11.53 -5.21 -13.55
C GLN A 97 11.41 -6.70 -13.89
N ALA A 98 12.23 -7.56 -13.26
CA ALA A 98 12.04 -9.00 -13.40
C ALA A 98 10.71 -9.41 -12.76
N LEU A 99 9.99 -10.33 -13.41
CA LEU A 99 8.81 -10.96 -12.83
C LEU A 99 9.15 -11.67 -11.52
N PRO A 100 8.22 -11.70 -10.54
CA PRO A 100 8.31 -12.60 -9.39
C PRO A 100 8.47 -14.06 -9.84
N PHE A 101 9.11 -14.88 -9.01
CA PHE A 101 9.38 -16.30 -9.30
C PHE A 101 8.16 -17.05 -9.88
N ALA A 102 7.01 -16.95 -9.21
CA ALA A 102 5.77 -17.61 -9.62
C ALA A 102 5.32 -17.21 -11.03
N ASP A 103 5.40 -15.92 -11.35
CA ASP A 103 4.99 -15.38 -12.65
C ASP A 103 5.99 -15.76 -13.76
N GLY A 104 7.29 -15.77 -13.44
CA GLY A 104 8.34 -16.25 -14.34
C GLY A 104 8.19 -17.74 -14.69
N MET A 105 7.98 -18.58 -13.67
CA MET A 105 7.72 -20.01 -13.85
C MET A 105 6.43 -20.27 -14.61
N PHE A 106 5.37 -19.49 -14.35
CA PHE A 106 4.12 -19.57 -15.09
C PHE A 106 4.30 -19.21 -16.57
N ALA A 107 5.02 -18.12 -16.87
CA ALA A 107 5.33 -17.73 -18.24
C ALA A 107 6.12 -18.84 -18.98
N ALA A 108 7.06 -19.49 -18.29
CA ALA A 108 7.82 -20.60 -18.84
C ALA A 108 6.94 -21.85 -19.09
N VAL A 109 6.01 -22.18 -18.19
CA VAL A 109 5.01 -23.24 -18.44
C VAL A 109 4.16 -22.94 -19.66
N ASP A 110 3.61 -21.74 -19.76
CA ASP A 110 2.76 -21.34 -20.89
C ASP A 110 3.53 -21.44 -22.21
N GLU A 111 4.78 -20.97 -22.22
CA GLU A 111 5.64 -21.03 -23.39
C GLU A 111 5.91 -22.48 -23.84
N VAL A 112 6.29 -23.38 -22.93
CA VAL A 112 6.61 -24.77 -23.30
C VAL A 112 5.36 -25.55 -23.71
N THR A 113 4.24 -25.37 -22.99
CA THR A 113 2.99 -26.10 -23.24
C THR A 113 2.23 -25.59 -24.46
N SER A 114 2.41 -24.33 -24.88
CA SER A 114 1.87 -23.82 -26.14
C SER A 114 2.48 -24.49 -27.38
N ARG A 115 3.68 -25.07 -27.24
CA ARG A 115 4.45 -25.65 -28.35
C ARG A 115 4.49 -27.18 -28.32
N ARG A 116 4.23 -27.78 -27.16
CA ARG A 116 4.40 -29.21 -26.89
C ARG A 116 3.30 -29.73 -25.97
N HIS A 117 2.84 -30.95 -26.22
CA HIS A 117 1.98 -31.66 -25.29
C HIS A 117 2.85 -32.34 -24.23
N CYS A 118 2.56 -32.11 -22.95
CA CYS A 118 3.28 -32.72 -21.83
C CYS A 118 2.28 -33.23 -20.77
N ASP A 119 2.49 -34.45 -20.29
CA ASP A 119 1.73 -35.04 -19.18
C ASP A 119 2.28 -34.54 -17.83
N TYR A 120 3.58 -34.26 -17.79
CA TYR A 120 4.32 -33.83 -16.61
C TYR A 120 5.06 -32.52 -16.87
N ILE A 121 4.98 -31.60 -15.90
CA ILE A 121 5.86 -30.43 -15.81
C ILE A 121 6.86 -30.70 -14.71
N PHE A 122 8.14 -30.69 -15.05
CA PHE A 122 9.22 -30.82 -14.10
C PHE A 122 9.85 -29.45 -13.88
N THR A 123 9.62 -28.88 -12.70
CA THR A 123 10.27 -27.62 -12.31
C THR A 123 11.73 -27.85 -11.93
N HIS A 124 12.60 -26.89 -12.21
CA HIS A 124 14.03 -27.02 -11.90
C HIS A 124 14.67 -25.66 -11.61
N ASP A 125 15.50 -25.61 -10.57
CA ASP A 125 16.33 -24.45 -10.25
C ASP A 125 17.74 -24.56 -10.85
N ASP A 126 18.49 -23.47 -10.90
CA ASP A 126 19.71 -23.35 -11.70
C ASP A 126 21.00 -23.88 -11.04
N ASP A 127 20.90 -24.40 -9.82
CA ASP A 127 22.02 -24.77 -8.95
C ASP A 127 21.99 -26.22 -8.43
N LEU A 128 21.13 -27.07 -9.02
CA LEU A 128 20.89 -28.45 -8.59
C LEU A 128 21.59 -29.46 -9.50
N GLU A 129 22.39 -30.35 -8.90
CA GLU A 129 23.07 -31.44 -9.60
C GLU A 129 22.47 -32.81 -9.25
N PHE A 130 21.88 -33.50 -10.23
CA PHE A 130 21.26 -34.82 -10.03
C PHE A 130 22.22 -35.99 -10.32
N ARG A 131 21.99 -37.10 -9.63
CA ARG A 131 22.67 -38.40 -9.85
C ARG A 131 21.70 -39.55 -9.62
N LEU A 132 22.04 -40.72 -10.16
CA LEU A 132 21.33 -41.96 -9.89
C LEU A 132 21.82 -42.62 -8.60
N ALA A 133 20.88 -43.10 -7.78
CA ALA A 133 21.20 -43.94 -6.63
C ALA A 133 21.69 -45.33 -7.08
N PRO A 134 22.53 -46.03 -6.29
CA PRO A 134 23.07 -47.34 -6.67
C PRO A 134 22.03 -48.45 -6.92
N PHE A 135 20.81 -48.25 -6.43
CA PHE A 135 19.68 -49.15 -6.59
C PHE A 135 18.71 -48.73 -7.70
N ALA A 136 19.02 -47.67 -8.46
CA ALA A 136 18.20 -47.22 -9.59
C ALA A 136 18.26 -48.22 -10.76
N THR A 137 17.18 -48.32 -11.53
CA THR A 137 17.05 -49.29 -12.63
C THR A 137 18.08 -49.05 -13.74
N TYR A 138 18.38 -47.79 -14.06
CA TYR A 138 19.35 -47.39 -15.09
C TYR A 138 20.72 -46.95 -14.52
N TYR A 139 21.04 -47.33 -13.28
CA TYR A 139 22.31 -46.98 -12.64
C TYR A 139 23.52 -47.59 -13.36
N ASP A 140 24.47 -46.73 -13.74
CA ASP A 140 25.80 -47.13 -14.19
C ASP A 140 26.85 -46.70 -13.15
N PRO A 141 27.55 -47.65 -12.47
CA PRO A 141 28.57 -47.31 -11.48
C PRO A 141 29.76 -46.55 -12.06
N SER A 142 29.99 -46.61 -13.38
CA SER A 142 31.04 -45.85 -14.07
C SER A 142 30.60 -44.45 -14.51
N ALA A 143 29.29 -44.18 -14.55
CA ALA A 143 28.72 -42.88 -14.91
C ALA A 143 27.42 -42.59 -14.13
N PRO A 144 27.48 -42.31 -12.81
CA PRO A 144 26.30 -42.12 -11.96
C PRO A 144 25.39 -40.94 -12.34
N ARG A 145 25.85 -40.04 -13.22
CA ARG A 145 25.09 -38.89 -13.73
C ARG A 145 24.48 -39.14 -15.13
N SER A 146 24.71 -40.32 -15.71
CA SER A 146 24.10 -40.70 -16.99
C SER A 146 22.72 -41.33 -16.77
N ASN A 147 21.91 -41.42 -17.83
CA ASN A 147 20.60 -42.06 -17.84
C ASN A 147 19.54 -41.44 -16.90
N LEU A 148 19.75 -40.23 -16.39
CA LEU A 148 18.80 -39.52 -15.52
C LEU A 148 17.40 -39.41 -16.15
N ALA A 149 17.36 -39.02 -17.44
CA ALA A 149 16.10 -38.89 -18.16
C ALA A 149 15.38 -40.23 -18.36
N ALA A 150 16.13 -41.32 -18.55
CA ALA A 150 15.57 -42.67 -18.72
C ALA A 150 14.98 -43.20 -17.40
N GLU A 151 15.67 -42.98 -16.28
CA GLU A 151 15.17 -43.33 -14.95
C GLU A 151 13.90 -42.55 -14.61
N LEU A 152 13.91 -41.22 -14.79
CA LEU A 152 12.73 -40.39 -14.51
C LEU A 152 11.53 -40.82 -15.35
N GLN A 153 11.73 -41.07 -16.66
CA GLN A 153 10.67 -41.55 -17.53
C GLN A 153 10.11 -42.90 -17.08
N TYR A 154 10.97 -43.83 -16.65
CA TYR A 154 10.56 -45.13 -16.11
C TYR A 154 9.70 -44.99 -14.85
N LEU A 155 10.15 -44.20 -13.87
CA LEU A 155 9.39 -43.99 -12.63
C LEU A 155 8.02 -43.37 -12.89
N LEU A 156 7.95 -42.36 -13.77
CA LEU A 156 6.68 -41.71 -14.12
C LEU A 156 5.76 -42.64 -14.92
N ASP A 157 6.29 -43.55 -15.73
CA ASP A 157 5.49 -44.53 -16.46
C ASP A 157 4.91 -45.62 -15.55
N VAL A 158 5.68 -46.05 -14.54
CA VAL A 158 5.28 -47.08 -13.57
C VAL A 158 4.34 -46.51 -12.50
N TYR A 159 4.75 -45.45 -11.82
CA TYR A 159 4.06 -44.97 -10.62
C TYR A 159 3.03 -43.87 -10.88
N ARG A 160 3.16 -43.15 -12.01
CA ARG A 160 2.33 -42.00 -12.40
C ARG A 160 1.91 -41.10 -11.23
N PRO A 161 2.86 -40.48 -10.51
CA PRO A 161 2.53 -39.61 -9.39
C PRO A 161 1.66 -38.43 -9.84
N ALA A 162 0.83 -37.93 -8.94
CA ALA A 162 0.23 -36.60 -9.04
C ALA A 162 1.30 -35.52 -8.91
N VAL A 163 2.13 -35.68 -7.86
CA VAL A 163 3.23 -34.79 -7.51
C VAL A 163 4.40 -35.65 -7.06
N ALA A 164 5.59 -35.31 -7.54
CA ALA A 164 6.80 -35.98 -7.11
C ALA A 164 7.92 -35.01 -6.74
N GLY A 165 8.58 -35.29 -5.63
CA GLY A 165 9.77 -34.61 -5.16
C GLY A 165 10.97 -35.55 -5.12
N PHE A 166 12.12 -35.03 -4.70
CA PHE A 166 13.39 -35.75 -4.74
C PHE A 166 14.06 -35.78 -3.37
N PRO A 167 14.94 -36.77 -3.10
CA PRO A 167 15.73 -36.83 -1.87
C PRO A 167 16.50 -35.54 -1.62
N TRP A 168 16.10 -34.83 -0.56
CA TRP A 168 16.75 -33.62 -0.13
C TRP A 168 17.58 -33.89 1.13
N GLN A 169 18.91 -33.98 0.96
CA GLN A 169 19.83 -34.44 2.00
C GLN A 169 19.73 -33.62 3.30
N VAL A 170 19.60 -32.29 3.20
CA VAL A 170 19.50 -31.41 4.37
C VAL A 170 18.16 -31.60 5.10
N GLY A 171 17.05 -31.80 4.38
CA GLY A 171 15.74 -32.06 4.99
C GLY A 171 15.71 -33.37 5.76
N ASP A 172 16.28 -34.40 5.15
CA ASP A 172 16.40 -35.73 5.72
C ASP A 172 17.21 -35.80 7.01
N GLU A 173 18.27 -34.99 7.09
CA GLU A 173 19.20 -35.03 8.23
C GLU A 173 18.82 -34.06 9.35
N ARG A 174 17.90 -33.11 9.09
CA ARG A 174 17.55 -32.03 10.02
C ARG A 174 16.33 -32.29 10.90
N PHE A 175 15.36 -33.10 10.45
CA PHE A 175 14.10 -33.34 11.18
C PHE A 175 13.93 -34.81 11.59
N GLU A 176 13.68 -35.09 12.87
CA GLU A 176 13.61 -36.47 13.39
C GLU A 176 12.56 -37.36 12.70
N GLY A 177 11.37 -36.82 12.38
CA GLY A 177 10.35 -37.58 11.64
C GLY A 177 10.72 -37.87 10.18
N MET A 178 11.59 -37.04 9.59
CA MET A 178 12.13 -37.26 8.25
C MET A 178 13.23 -38.33 8.27
N LYS A 179 14.09 -38.32 9.30
CA LYS A 179 15.12 -39.35 9.51
C LYS A 179 14.51 -40.75 9.59
N SER A 180 13.44 -40.93 10.37
CA SER A 180 12.79 -42.23 10.50
C SER A 180 12.18 -42.72 9.18
N LEU A 181 11.59 -41.81 8.39
CA LEU A 181 11.04 -42.17 7.08
C LEU A 181 12.15 -42.45 6.06
N LYS A 182 13.26 -41.74 6.12
CA LYS A 182 14.45 -42.06 5.32
C LYS A 182 14.97 -43.45 5.68
N GLU A 183 15.18 -43.76 6.96
CA GLU A 183 15.66 -45.07 7.39
C GLU A 183 14.75 -46.22 6.95
N GLU A 184 13.43 -46.00 6.88
CA GLU A 184 12.46 -47.01 6.47
C GLU A 184 12.42 -47.24 4.95
N TYR A 185 12.60 -46.19 4.14
CA TYR A 185 12.36 -46.23 2.69
C TYR A 185 13.60 -45.92 1.82
N GLU A 186 14.79 -45.73 2.40
CA GLU A 186 15.99 -45.22 1.69
C GLU A 186 16.43 -46.06 0.49
N THR A 187 16.11 -47.37 0.48
CA THR A 187 16.49 -48.29 -0.60
C THR A 187 15.37 -48.58 -1.60
N GLU A 188 14.16 -48.07 -1.35
CA GLU A 188 13.02 -48.24 -2.25
C GLU A 188 13.13 -47.26 -3.44
N GLU A 189 12.67 -47.66 -4.63
CA GLU A 189 12.71 -46.78 -5.83
C GLU A 189 11.92 -45.48 -5.61
N VAL A 190 10.79 -45.59 -4.89
CA VAL A 190 9.93 -44.48 -4.49
C VAL A 190 9.52 -44.62 -3.02
N ALA A 191 9.26 -43.50 -2.38
CA ALA A 191 8.78 -43.42 -1.00
C ALA A 191 7.59 -42.47 -0.90
N PRO A 192 6.84 -42.46 0.23
CA PRO A 192 5.91 -41.37 0.51
C PRO A 192 6.64 -40.03 0.40
N LEU A 193 5.98 -39.04 -0.24
CA LEU A 193 6.57 -37.71 -0.41
C LEU A 193 6.86 -37.07 0.95
N THR A 194 8.12 -36.77 1.18
CA THR A 194 8.67 -36.24 2.42
C THR A 194 9.64 -35.12 2.07
N GLY A 195 9.62 -34.03 2.85
CA GLY A 195 10.53 -32.87 2.82
C GLY A 195 11.43 -32.73 1.59
N PHE A 196 10.95 -32.00 0.60
CA PHE A 196 11.62 -31.73 -0.67
C PHE A 196 11.71 -30.22 -0.90
N ASP A 197 12.59 -29.78 -1.79
CA ASP A 197 12.75 -28.37 -2.16
C ASP A 197 11.81 -28.00 -3.33
N ASN A 198 11.25 -26.79 -3.32
CA ASN A 198 10.12 -26.41 -4.17
C ASN A 198 10.53 -25.96 -5.58
N GLY A 199 11.80 -25.59 -5.76
CA GLY A 199 12.35 -25.32 -7.09
C GLY A 199 12.41 -26.57 -7.99
N MET A 200 12.15 -27.77 -7.46
CA MET A 200 12.33 -29.04 -8.16
C MET A 200 11.23 -30.07 -7.88
N VAL A 201 10.15 -29.97 -8.62
CA VAL A 201 8.96 -30.79 -8.41
C VAL A 201 8.42 -31.24 -9.76
N VAL A 202 8.00 -32.49 -9.82
CA VAL A 202 7.31 -33.04 -10.98
C VAL A 202 5.82 -33.01 -10.72
N TYR A 203 5.09 -32.23 -11.50
CA TYR A 203 3.64 -32.12 -11.45
C TYR A 203 3.00 -32.86 -12.61
N HIS A 204 2.02 -33.70 -12.34
CA HIS A 204 1.09 -34.10 -13.37
C HIS A 204 0.30 -32.88 -13.84
N LYS A 205 0.02 -32.77 -15.15
CA LYS A 205 -0.69 -31.63 -15.76
C LYS A 205 -2.01 -31.31 -15.08
N SER A 206 -2.72 -32.32 -14.55
CA SER A 206 -4.03 -32.13 -13.92
C SER A 206 -3.95 -31.48 -12.53
N VAL A 207 -2.77 -31.48 -11.90
CA VAL A 207 -2.54 -30.84 -10.59
C VAL A 207 -1.66 -29.60 -10.70
N LEU A 208 -1.13 -29.31 -11.88
CA LEU A 208 -0.33 -28.13 -12.16
C LEU A 208 -1.02 -26.81 -11.76
N PRO A 209 -2.36 -26.64 -11.94
CA PRO A 209 -3.05 -25.47 -11.44
C PRO A 209 -3.08 -25.36 -9.91
N LEU A 210 -2.62 -26.34 -9.13
CA LEU A 210 -2.41 -26.17 -7.68
C LEU A 210 -1.05 -25.55 -7.38
N PHE A 211 -0.06 -25.66 -8.25
CA PHE A 211 1.27 -25.11 -7.99
C PHE A 211 1.32 -23.59 -8.17
N PHE A 212 0.84 -23.10 -9.32
CA PHE A 212 0.96 -21.70 -9.71
C PHE A 212 0.15 -20.70 -8.88
N PRO A 213 -1.09 -21.00 -8.43
CA PRO A 213 -1.86 -20.01 -7.71
C PRO A 213 -1.45 -19.83 -6.25
N PHE A 214 -0.66 -20.76 -5.70
CA PHE A 214 -0.22 -20.74 -4.31
C PHE A 214 1.25 -20.35 -4.15
N SER A 215 2.02 -20.18 -5.23
CA SER A 215 3.38 -19.65 -5.10
C SER A 215 3.29 -18.16 -4.78
N PRO A 216 3.59 -17.71 -3.54
CA PRO A 216 3.61 -16.29 -3.22
C PRO A 216 4.72 -15.61 -4.02
N GLN A 217 4.78 -14.28 -3.98
CA GLN A 217 5.94 -13.56 -4.50
C GLN A 217 7.19 -13.97 -3.69
N GLY A 218 7.91 -14.97 -4.19
CA GLY A 218 9.13 -15.50 -3.61
C GLY A 218 9.16 -17.01 -3.41
N GLU A 219 10.27 -17.62 -3.81
CA GLU A 219 10.73 -18.91 -3.29
C GLU A 219 11.56 -18.72 -2.01
N GLY A 220 12.05 -19.80 -1.41
CA GLY A 220 12.89 -19.76 -0.23
C GLY A 220 12.22 -20.30 1.03
N GLY A 221 12.44 -21.59 1.31
CA GLY A 221 12.85 -21.93 2.67
C GLY A 221 14.15 -21.17 2.96
N PHE A 222 14.53 -20.74 4.15
CA PHE A 222 14.54 -21.51 5.37
C PHE A 222 14.78 -20.58 6.58
N THR A 223 13.94 -20.74 7.59
CA THR A 223 14.18 -20.69 9.05
C THR A 223 12.79 -20.86 9.71
N GLY A 224 12.19 -22.04 9.51
CA GLY A 224 10.90 -22.38 10.11
C GLY A 224 9.67 -21.64 9.55
N LYS A 225 9.77 -20.97 8.39
CA LYS A 225 8.63 -20.35 7.69
C LYS A 225 8.64 -20.81 6.23
N TRP A 226 7.54 -21.42 5.83
CA TRP A 226 7.31 -22.03 4.52
C TRP A 226 6.67 -20.98 3.59
N THR A 227 6.93 -20.98 2.28
CA THR A 227 6.11 -20.21 1.32
C THR A 227 4.71 -20.83 1.24
N LEU A 228 3.67 -20.10 0.79
CA LEU A 228 2.32 -20.69 0.67
C LEU A 228 2.37 -21.93 -0.25
N GLY A 229 3.08 -21.86 -1.38
CA GLY A 229 3.26 -22.96 -2.31
C GLY A 229 4.05 -24.12 -1.71
N ALA A 230 5.14 -23.85 -0.99
CA ALA A 230 5.93 -24.88 -0.30
C ALA A 230 5.12 -25.57 0.78
N HIS A 231 4.43 -24.78 1.59
CA HIS A 231 3.56 -25.25 2.66
C HIS A 231 2.47 -26.13 2.10
N PHE A 232 1.80 -25.68 1.04
CA PHE A 232 0.79 -26.45 0.35
C PHE A 232 1.38 -27.71 -0.25
N LEU A 233 2.45 -27.68 -1.03
CA LEU A 233 2.89 -28.89 -1.73
C LEU A 233 3.45 -29.97 -0.81
N GLN A 234 4.25 -29.58 0.18
CA GLN A 234 4.86 -30.52 1.11
C GLN A 234 3.86 -31.06 2.14
N MET A 235 2.84 -30.28 2.50
CA MET A 235 1.79 -30.74 3.41
C MET A 235 0.62 -31.37 2.66
N PHE A 236 0.10 -30.77 1.59
CA PHE A 236 -1.10 -31.19 0.85
C PHE A 236 -0.84 -32.32 -0.12
N GLY A 237 0.31 -32.32 -0.80
CA GLY A 237 0.63 -33.35 -1.79
C GLY A 237 0.37 -34.75 -1.20
N PRO A 238 1.06 -35.12 -0.10
CA PRO A 238 0.83 -36.38 0.61
C PRO A 238 -0.62 -36.60 1.06
N LEU A 239 -1.32 -35.56 1.51
CA LEU A 239 -2.66 -35.67 2.08
C LEU A 239 -3.77 -35.85 1.05
N ILE A 240 -3.72 -35.09 -0.04
CA ILE A 240 -4.67 -35.15 -1.14
C ILE A 240 -4.41 -36.43 -1.93
N PHE A 241 -3.17 -36.59 -2.41
CA PHE A 241 -2.85 -37.60 -3.43
C PHE A 241 -2.34 -38.92 -2.86
N ARG A 242 -2.08 -38.99 -1.54
CA ARG A 242 -1.73 -40.22 -0.81
C ARG A 242 -0.59 -41.00 -1.50
N GLU A 243 -0.87 -42.22 -1.95
CA GLU A 243 0.03 -43.15 -2.65
C GLU A 243 0.60 -42.59 -3.97
N HIS A 244 0.23 -41.37 -4.35
CA HIS A 244 0.65 -40.71 -5.59
C HIS A 244 1.28 -39.34 -5.38
N ALA A 245 1.52 -38.97 -4.13
CA ALA A 245 2.52 -37.98 -3.78
C ALA A 245 3.79 -38.71 -3.40
N LEU A 246 4.76 -38.72 -4.31
CA LEU A 246 5.91 -39.63 -4.24
C LEU A 246 7.23 -38.89 -4.13
N ARG A 247 8.12 -39.43 -3.31
CA ARG A 247 9.54 -39.07 -3.36
C ARG A 247 10.26 -40.08 -4.25
N LEU A 248 11.00 -39.60 -5.25
CA LEU A 248 11.74 -40.43 -6.22
C LEU A 248 13.16 -40.69 -5.72
N ASN A 249 13.33 -41.73 -4.92
CA ASN A 249 14.57 -42.01 -4.20
C ASN A 249 15.76 -42.36 -5.09
N THR A 250 15.50 -42.80 -6.32
CA THR A 250 16.55 -43.12 -7.29
C THR A 250 17.25 -41.89 -7.88
N LEU A 251 16.73 -40.67 -7.65
CA LEU A 251 17.22 -39.41 -8.21
C LEU A 251 17.61 -38.40 -7.10
N PRO A 252 18.59 -38.69 -6.23
CA PRO A 252 19.11 -37.70 -5.30
C PRO A 252 19.81 -36.56 -6.04
N TYR A 253 19.81 -35.38 -5.41
CA TYR A 253 20.52 -34.20 -5.91
C TYR A 253 21.40 -33.56 -4.84
N ASP A 254 22.42 -32.86 -5.29
CA ASP A 254 23.27 -31.99 -4.47
C ASP A 254 22.97 -30.53 -4.84
N ASN A 255 22.77 -29.66 -3.84
CA ASN A 255 22.67 -28.22 -4.09
C ASN A 255 24.09 -27.62 -4.09
N THR A 256 24.45 -26.91 -5.17
CA THR A 256 25.79 -26.32 -5.36
C THR A 256 26.02 -25.03 -4.57
N VAL A 257 25.00 -24.50 -3.87
CA VAL A 257 25.03 -23.33 -2.99
C VAL A 257 24.69 -23.75 -1.54
N ASN A 258 25.51 -23.36 -0.56
CA ASN A 258 25.29 -23.74 0.85
C ASN A 258 24.04 -23.04 1.43
N MET A 259 23.19 -23.82 2.08
CA MET A 259 21.87 -23.49 2.60
C MET A 259 21.80 -22.47 3.75
N ASP A 260 22.92 -22.04 4.31
CA ASP A 260 22.92 -20.93 5.28
C ASP A 260 22.78 -19.56 4.60
N ASN A 261 22.70 -19.51 3.25
CA ASN A 261 22.81 -18.27 2.46
C ASN A 261 24.06 -17.44 2.84
N ILE A 262 25.08 -18.11 3.39
CA ILE A 262 26.42 -17.56 3.56
C ILE A 262 27.09 -17.79 2.21
N PRO A 263 27.38 -16.74 1.42
CA PRO A 263 28.34 -16.85 0.34
C PRO A 263 29.64 -17.41 0.95
N LYS A 264 30.65 -17.73 0.15
CA LYS A 264 32.01 -17.86 0.71
C LYS A 264 32.58 -16.53 1.31
N GLY A 265 31.73 -15.61 1.79
CA GLY A 265 31.99 -14.31 2.43
C GLY A 265 31.01 -14.02 3.59
N GLN A 266 31.46 -13.28 4.60
CA GLN A 266 30.99 -13.29 5.99
C GLN A 266 29.80 -12.36 6.35
N ASP A 267 28.71 -12.33 5.59
CA ASP A 267 27.60 -11.40 5.91
C ASP A 267 26.54 -12.01 6.87
N LYS A 268 26.07 -11.20 7.83
CA LYS A 268 25.13 -11.60 8.89
C LYS A 268 23.67 -11.43 8.46
N THR A 269 22.81 -12.39 8.82
CA THR A 269 21.35 -12.26 8.75
C THR A 269 20.85 -11.15 9.67
N GLU A 270 20.09 -10.20 9.13
CA GLU A 270 19.41 -9.14 9.87
C GLU A 270 17.93 -9.47 10.03
N ILE A 271 17.31 -9.13 11.16
CA ILE A 271 15.84 -9.24 11.29
C ILE A 271 15.24 -7.87 11.00
N ARG A 272 14.53 -7.72 9.88
CA ARG A 272 13.78 -6.51 9.52
C ARG A 272 12.30 -6.84 9.51
N ASN A 273 11.48 -6.10 10.26
CA ASN A 273 10.02 -6.29 10.35
C ASN A 273 9.56 -7.72 10.76
N GLY A 274 10.39 -8.45 11.53
CA GLY A 274 10.10 -9.83 11.96
C GLY A 274 10.36 -10.90 10.89
N LEU A 275 11.05 -10.51 9.81
CA LEU A 275 11.52 -11.37 8.73
C LEU A 275 13.05 -11.36 8.71
N ALA A 276 13.64 -12.50 8.39
CA ALA A 276 15.07 -12.62 8.17
C ALA A 276 15.42 -12.00 6.80
N TYR A 277 16.31 -11.03 6.81
CA TYR A 277 16.90 -10.36 5.66
C TYR A 277 18.36 -10.80 5.59
N VAL A 278 18.75 -11.39 4.48
CA VAL A 278 20.16 -11.71 4.21
C VAL A 278 20.59 -10.83 3.05
N PRO A 279 21.44 -9.81 3.26
CA PRO A 279 21.90 -8.90 2.20
C PRO A 279 22.53 -9.63 1.01
N SER A 280 23.04 -10.84 1.24
CA SER A 280 23.65 -11.74 0.26
C SER A 280 22.70 -12.80 -0.32
N SER A 281 21.41 -12.78 0.01
CA SER A 281 20.43 -13.65 -0.67
C SER A 281 20.37 -13.25 -2.15
N ARG A 282 20.57 -14.24 -3.04
CA ARG A 282 20.62 -14.04 -4.50
C ARG A 282 19.30 -13.57 -5.10
N HIS A 283 18.20 -13.71 -4.37
CA HIS A 283 16.87 -13.47 -4.89
C HIS A 283 16.23 -12.24 -4.20
N PRO A 284 16.42 -11.03 -4.73
CA PRO A 284 15.80 -9.81 -4.19
C PRO A 284 14.25 -9.86 -4.18
N TYR A 285 13.64 -10.88 -4.78
CA TYR A 285 12.20 -11.13 -4.90
C TYR A 285 11.65 -12.23 -3.98
N GLU A 286 12.48 -12.87 -3.14
CA GLU A 286 12.06 -14.01 -2.29
C GLU A 286 11.38 -13.65 -0.98
N TYR A 287 11.61 -12.42 -0.49
CA TYR A 287 11.26 -12.05 0.89
C TYR A 287 10.25 -10.92 1.08
N PRO A 288 9.80 -10.13 0.09
CA PRO A 288 8.76 -9.17 0.36
C PRO A 288 7.39 -9.88 0.31
N LEU A 289 6.87 -10.18 1.51
CA LEU A 289 5.43 -10.25 1.81
C LEU A 289 4.71 -11.55 1.43
N ASN A 290 4.67 -12.50 2.37
CA ASN A 290 3.63 -13.53 2.33
C ASN A 290 2.46 -13.21 3.28
N ASP A 291 1.97 -11.97 3.22
CA ASP A 291 0.79 -11.53 3.98
C ASP A 291 -0.42 -12.40 3.65
N ALA A 292 -0.55 -12.86 2.39
CA ALA A 292 -1.59 -13.81 1.98
C ALA A 292 -1.50 -15.16 2.70
N TYR A 293 -0.29 -15.68 2.95
CA TYR A 293 -0.08 -16.90 3.74
C TYR A 293 -0.26 -16.70 5.23
N MET A 294 0.23 -15.58 5.77
CA MET A 294 0.02 -15.28 7.18
C MET A 294 -1.47 -15.10 7.47
N SER A 295 -2.19 -14.42 6.57
CA SER A 295 -3.67 -14.36 6.54
C SER A 295 -4.25 -15.77 6.47
N PHE A 296 -3.83 -16.58 5.51
CA PHE A 296 -4.30 -17.95 5.33
C PHE A 296 -4.08 -18.87 6.55
N LEU A 297 -2.88 -18.95 7.11
CA LEU A 297 -2.61 -19.74 8.32
C LEU A 297 -3.44 -19.27 9.51
N SER A 298 -3.72 -17.98 9.56
CA SER A 298 -4.47 -17.39 10.66
C SER A 298 -5.97 -17.63 10.56
N SER A 299 -6.54 -18.02 9.42
CA SER A 299 -8.02 -18.09 9.28
C SER A 299 -8.57 -18.89 8.11
N GLY A 300 -7.74 -19.32 7.17
CA GLY A 300 -8.14 -20.19 6.06
C GLY A 300 -8.30 -21.66 6.46
N LEU A 301 -7.88 -22.05 7.66
CA LEU A 301 -8.03 -23.42 8.19
C LEU A 301 -9.45 -23.67 8.70
N ARG A 302 -10.05 -24.82 8.34
CA ARG A 302 -11.38 -25.25 8.83
C ARG A 302 -11.40 -25.49 10.34
N ASP A 303 -10.37 -26.15 10.87
CA ASP A 303 -10.16 -26.26 12.31
C ASP A 303 -8.78 -25.71 12.71
N ARG A 304 -8.79 -24.51 13.27
CA ARG A 304 -7.57 -23.83 13.72
C ARG A 304 -6.95 -24.41 14.99
N GLN A 305 -7.68 -25.23 15.75
CA GLN A 305 -7.14 -25.90 16.94
C GLN A 305 -6.32 -27.13 16.58
N GLN A 306 -6.47 -27.59 15.34
CA GLN A 306 -5.73 -28.71 14.81
C GLN A 306 -4.57 -28.21 13.96
N PRO A 307 -3.41 -28.90 13.98
CA PRO A 307 -2.38 -28.67 12.99
C PRO A 307 -2.98 -28.75 11.59
N TRP A 308 -2.73 -27.75 10.73
CA TRP A 308 -3.11 -27.80 9.31
C TRP A 308 -4.62 -27.87 8.99
N GLY A 309 -5.50 -27.67 9.97
CA GLY A 309 -6.95 -27.80 9.79
C GLY A 309 -7.54 -29.13 10.26
N ARG A 310 -6.73 -30.16 10.57
CA ARG A 310 -7.16 -31.43 11.22
C ARG A 310 -5.99 -32.26 11.73
N THR A 311 -6.22 -33.17 12.67
CA THR A 311 -5.18 -34.15 13.07
C THR A 311 -4.80 -35.04 11.88
N LEU A 312 -3.50 -35.18 11.63
CA LEU A 312 -2.94 -36.14 10.66
C LEU A 312 -2.64 -37.47 11.35
N GLY A 313 -2.81 -38.59 10.66
CA GLY A 313 -2.51 -39.93 11.18
C GLY A 313 -1.85 -40.86 10.16
N PRO A 314 -1.48 -42.10 10.54
CA PRO A 314 -0.80 -43.06 9.66
C PRO A 314 -1.57 -43.48 8.40
N ARG A 315 -2.84 -43.10 8.27
CA ARG A 315 -3.64 -43.31 7.05
C ARG A 315 -3.45 -42.21 6.01
N ASP A 316 -2.83 -41.11 6.40
CA ASP A 316 -2.53 -39.94 5.56
C ASP A 316 -1.14 -40.03 4.91
N VAL A 317 -0.35 -41.02 5.32
CA VAL A 317 0.95 -41.39 4.73
C VAL A 317 0.88 -42.87 4.40
N SER A 318 0.82 -43.21 3.12
CA SER A 318 0.57 -44.57 2.64
C SER A 318 1.71 -45.07 1.75
N VAL A 319 1.97 -46.37 1.80
CA VAL A 319 2.98 -47.02 0.96
C VAL A 319 2.66 -46.77 -0.52
N PRO A 320 3.63 -46.34 -1.35
CA PRO A 320 3.44 -46.13 -2.78
C PRO A 320 2.90 -47.38 -3.48
N GLN A 321 1.85 -47.24 -4.29
CA GLN A 321 1.35 -48.30 -5.17
C GLN A 321 1.44 -47.87 -6.63
N VAL A 322 1.48 -48.86 -7.54
CA VAL A 322 1.38 -48.64 -8.98
C VAL A 322 0.01 -48.03 -9.29
N TRP A 323 -0.01 -46.90 -10.01
CA TRP A 323 -1.25 -46.21 -10.37
C TRP A 323 -2.09 -47.04 -11.35
N LEU A 324 -3.32 -47.40 -10.96
CA LEU A 324 -4.25 -48.22 -11.75
C LEU A 324 -5.44 -47.43 -12.35
N GLY A 325 -5.52 -46.10 -12.17
CA GLY A 325 -6.67 -45.24 -12.55
C GLY A 325 -6.44 -44.30 -13.77
N ASN A 326 -7.29 -43.29 -13.95
CA ASN A 326 -7.16 -42.19 -14.96
C ASN A 326 -6.69 -40.87 -14.30
N ASP A 327 -6.56 -39.76 -15.03
CA ASP A 327 -6.12 -38.46 -14.50
C ASP A 327 -6.90 -37.98 -13.25
N TYR A 328 -6.27 -37.14 -12.41
CA TYR A 328 -6.92 -36.54 -11.24
C TYR A 328 -7.94 -35.49 -11.65
N GLU A 329 -9.22 -35.73 -11.37
CA GLU A 329 -10.31 -34.81 -11.72
C GLU A 329 -10.28 -33.54 -10.85
N PRO A 330 -10.38 -32.33 -11.43
CA PRO A 330 -10.40 -31.06 -10.69
C PRO A 330 -11.45 -31.04 -9.57
N ASP A 331 -12.61 -31.63 -9.85
CA ASP A 331 -13.73 -31.75 -8.93
C ASP A 331 -13.36 -32.47 -7.63
N TRP A 332 -12.60 -33.56 -7.75
CA TRP A 332 -12.13 -34.32 -6.60
C TRP A 332 -11.08 -33.54 -5.82
N ILE A 333 -10.19 -32.82 -6.50
CA ILE A 333 -9.17 -31.97 -5.87
C ILE A 333 -9.83 -30.87 -5.03
N LEU A 334 -10.83 -30.19 -5.60
CA LEU A 334 -11.56 -29.12 -4.90
C LEU A 334 -12.25 -29.64 -3.63
N ASP A 335 -12.91 -30.79 -3.72
CA ASP A 335 -13.52 -31.45 -2.55
C ASP A 335 -12.47 -31.77 -1.47
N ARG A 336 -11.27 -32.20 -1.85
CA ARG A 336 -10.17 -32.47 -0.91
C ARG A 336 -9.62 -31.21 -0.26
N ILE A 337 -9.57 -30.08 -0.96
CA ILE A 337 -9.14 -28.81 -0.38
C ILE A 337 -10.17 -28.33 0.66
N ASP A 338 -11.47 -28.42 0.36
CA ASP A 338 -12.54 -27.94 1.24
C ASP A 338 -12.62 -28.69 2.58
N GLU A 339 -12.16 -29.95 2.62
CA GLU A 339 -12.08 -30.75 3.85
C GLU A 339 -11.17 -30.13 4.91
N PHE A 340 -10.16 -29.37 4.50
CA PHE A 340 -9.16 -28.78 5.40
C PHE A 340 -9.29 -27.27 5.48
N TYR A 341 -9.67 -26.63 4.37
CA TYR A 341 -9.58 -25.20 4.19
C TYR A 341 -10.90 -24.59 3.77
N ASP A 342 -11.10 -23.33 4.16
CA ASP A 342 -12.19 -22.54 3.63
C ASP A 342 -11.81 -22.02 2.24
N VAL A 343 -12.32 -22.68 1.19
CA VAL A 343 -12.10 -22.27 -0.21
C VAL A 343 -12.58 -20.86 -0.53
N ARG A 344 -13.39 -20.25 0.33
CA ARG A 344 -13.86 -18.85 0.19
C ARG A 344 -12.84 -17.85 0.72
N HIS A 345 -11.86 -18.28 1.52
CA HIS A 345 -10.81 -17.43 2.06
C HIS A 345 -10.11 -16.69 0.92
N GLU A 346 -9.82 -15.40 1.07
CA GLU A 346 -9.29 -14.57 -0.01
C GLU A 346 -8.02 -15.12 -0.67
N SER A 347 -7.13 -15.74 0.11
CA SER A 347 -5.92 -16.40 -0.37
C SER A 347 -6.18 -17.64 -1.24
N LEU A 348 -7.38 -18.23 -1.16
CA LEU A 348 -7.80 -19.41 -1.93
C LEU A 348 -8.79 -19.05 -3.03
N SER A 349 -9.84 -18.28 -2.74
CA SER A 349 -10.94 -17.98 -3.67
C SER A 349 -10.52 -17.25 -4.93
N ARG A 350 -9.38 -16.56 -4.86
CA ARG A 350 -8.80 -15.79 -5.97
C ARG A 350 -7.79 -16.56 -6.81
N THR A 351 -7.52 -17.80 -6.43
CA THR A 351 -6.64 -18.64 -7.22
C THR A 351 -7.31 -19.02 -8.53
N ARG A 352 -6.51 -19.11 -9.60
CA ARG A 352 -7.01 -19.54 -10.91
C ARG A 352 -7.69 -20.90 -10.86
N PHE A 353 -7.22 -21.80 -9.98
CA PHE A 353 -7.86 -23.08 -9.75
C PHE A 353 -9.30 -22.92 -9.21
N ILE A 354 -9.49 -22.22 -8.10
CA ILE A 354 -10.84 -22.01 -7.53
C ILE A 354 -11.74 -21.23 -8.50
N GLN A 355 -11.21 -20.20 -9.16
CA GLN A 355 -11.95 -19.38 -10.13
C GLN A 355 -12.33 -20.13 -11.42
N SER A 356 -11.70 -21.28 -11.71
CA SER A 356 -12.02 -22.08 -12.89
C SER A 356 -13.32 -22.88 -12.75
N PHE A 357 -13.84 -23.02 -11.52
CA PHE A 357 -15.09 -23.73 -11.26
C PHE A 357 -16.31 -22.84 -11.48
N ASP A 358 -17.43 -23.46 -11.85
CA ASP A 358 -18.71 -22.78 -11.95
C ASP A 358 -19.11 -22.18 -10.57
N PRO A 359 -19.56 -20.91 -10.52
CA PRO A 359 -19.97 -20.27 -9.27
C PRO A 359 -21.03 -21.05 -8.48
N ALA A 360 -22.00 -21.68 -9.15
CA ALA A 360 -23.03 -22.48 -8.48
C ALA A 360 -22.44 -23.71 -7.79
N LYS A 361 -21.32 -24.23 -8.30
CA LYS A 361 -20.59 -25.32 -7.65
C LYS A 361 -19.86 -24.85 -6.40
N LEU A 362 -19.20 -23.70 -6.45
CA LEU A 362 -18.57 -23.11 -5.27
C LEU A 362 -19.61 -22.77 -4.18
N GLU A 363 -20.78 -22.28 -4.58
CA GLU A 363 -21.92 -22.08 -3.70
C GLU A 363 -22.42 -23.40 -3.08
N ALA A 364 -22.51 -24.47 -3.87
CA ALA A 364 -22.92 -25.79 -3.36
C ALA A 364 -21.92 -26.34 -2.33
N ILE A 365 -20.60 -26.13 -2.54
CA ILE A 365 -19.57 -26.49 -1.57
C ILE A 365 -19.69 -25.63 -0.32
N ALA A 366 -19.87 -24.32 -0.47
CA ALA A 366 -20.10 -23.41 0.65
C ALA A 366 -21.35 -23.80 1.46
N ALA A 367 -22.38 -24.35 0.81
CA ALA A 367 -23.61 -24.81 1.46
C ALA A 367 -23.43 -26.12 2.26
N ARG A 368 -22.42 -26.94 1.97
CA ARG A 368 -22.09 -28.13 2.78
C ARG A 368 -21.61 -27.74 4.18
N ASN A 369 -20.84 -26.64 4.24
CA ASN A 369 -20.25 -26.10 5.46
C ASN A 369 -20.50 -24.58 5.53
N PRO A 370 -21.75 -24.15 5.80
CA PRO A 370 -22.09 -22.73 5.83
C PRO A 370 -21.29 -22.03 6.93
N PRO A 371 -20.79 -20.82 6.68
CA PRO A 371 -20.02 -20.10 7.68
C PRO A 371 -20.95 -19.74 8.84
N LYS A 372 -20.50 -19.97 10.07
CA LYS A 372 -21.26 -19.54 11.24
C LYS A 372 -21.02 -18.04 11.47
N VAL A 373 -21.75 -17.21 10.72
CA VAL A 373 -21.68 -15.76 10.83
C VAL A 373 -22.03 -15.34 12.25
N SER A 374 -21.24 -14.44 12.84
CA SER A 374 -21.53 -13.84 14.13
C SER A 374 -21.20 -12.36 14.14
N PHE A 375 -22.01 -11.58 14.86
CA PHE A 375 -21.82 -10.16 15.05
C PHE A 375 -21.53 -9.85 16.52
N ARG A 376 -20.40 -9.21 16.77
CA ARG A 376 -20.02 -8.69 18.09
C ARG A 376 -20.26 -7.18 18.12
N ILE A 377 -21.32 -6.76 18.79
CA ILE A 377 -21.61 -5.33 19.00
C ILE A 377 -20.82 -4.87 20.23
N ILE A 378 -19.88 -3.95 20.03
CA ILE A 378 -19.02 -3.43 21.09
C ILE A 378 -19.37 -1.96 21.32
N ILE A 379 -19.87 -1.66 22.52
CA ILE A 379 -20.27 -0.31 22.93
C ILE A 379 -19.23 0.26 23.88
N PHE A 380 -18.67 1.42 23.53
CA PHE A 380 -17.70 2.15 24.33
C PHE A 380 -18.39 3.30 25.08
N THR A 381 -18.24 3.35 26.40
CA THR A 381 -18.79 4.42 27.25
C THR A 381 -17.76 4.82 28.30
N LYS A 382 -17.85 6.06 28.80
CA LYS A 382 -17.02 6.53 29.91
C LYS A 382 -17.87 7.12 31.04
N ASN A 383 -18.45 8.30 30.83
CA ASN A 383 -19.16 9.04 31.87
C ASN A 383 -20.48 9.70 31.40
N ARG A 384 -20.96 9.36 30.20
CA ARG A 384 -22.20 9.90 29.62
C ARG A 384 -23.36 8.89 29.71
N LEU A 385 -23.89 8.67 30.92
CA LEU A 385 -24.90 7.62 31.16
C LEU A 385 -26.15 7.78 30.27
N ARG A 386 -26.64 9.00 30.09
CA ARG A 386 -27.85 9.26 29.28
C ARG A 386 -27.64 8.93 27.80
N SER A 387 -26.46 9.24 27.29
CA SER A 387 -26.04 8.93 25.93
C SER A 387 -25.95 7.42 25.74
N PHE A 388 -25.26 6.76 26.67
CA PHE A 388 -25.17 5.31 26.69
C PHE A 388 -26.55 4.63 26.77
N GLN A 389 -27.47 5.16 27.59
CA GLN A 389 -28.86 4.70 27.66
C GLN A 389 -29.58 4.82 26.31
N ARG A 390 -29.40 5.93 25.57
CA ARG A 390 -29.97 6.13 24.24
C ARG A 390 -29.37 5.16 23.21
N CYS A 391 -28.04 5.04 23.17
CA CYS A 391 -27.34 4.08 22.34
C CYS A 391 -27.88 2.65 22.58
N TRP A 392 -27.90 2.21 23.83
CA TRP A 392 -28.43 0.90 24.22
C TRP A 392 -29.91 0.71 23.84
N ALA A 393 -30.74 1.73 24.08
CA ALA A 393 -32.16 1.67 23.74
C ALA A 393 -32.39 1.48 22.24
N SER A 394 -31.51 2.03 21.39
CA SER A 394 -31.56 1.84 19.94
C SER A 394 -31.09 0.45 19.52
N VAL A 395 -29.99 -0.06 20.10
CA VAL A 395 -29.49 -1.43 19.87
C VAL A 395 -30.54 -2.48 20.26
N ARG A 396 -31.22 -2.30 21.39
CA ARG A 396 -32.30 -3.19 21.85
C ARG A 396 -33.49 -3.26 20.89
N LYS A 397 -33.72 -2.22 20.08
CA LYS A 397 -34.82 -2.17 19.10
C LYS A 397 -34.47 -2.83 17.76
N ALA A 398 -33.26 -3.36 17.61
CA ALA A 398 -32.84 -4.06 16.39
C ALA A 398 -33.86 -5.11 15.97
N LEU A 399 -34.12 -5.18 14.67
CA LEU A 399 -34.88 -6.26 14.09
C LEU A 399 -34.03 -7.53 14.05
N PRO A 400 -34.63 -8.71 14.25
CA PRO A 400 -33.90 -9.96 14.25
C PRO A 400 -33.27 -10.23 12.88
N ILE A 401 -32.11 -10.87 12.93
CA ILE A 401 -31.36 -11.43 11.80
C ILE A 401 -31.41 -12.96 11.83
N GLY A 402 -31.29 -13.60 10.67
CA GLY A 402 -31.35 -15.06 10.55
C GLY A 402 -29.96 -15.69 10.71
N ASN A 403 -29.88 -16.96 11.12
CA ASN A 403 -28.67 -17.83 11.11
C ASN A 403 -27.34 -17.27 11.70
N ALA A 404 -27.32 -16.08 12.29
CA ALA A 404 -26.14 -15.44 12.84
C ALA A 404 -26.26 -15.25 14.37
N ASP A 405 -25.17 -15.51 15.08
CA ASP A 405 -25.10 -15.24 16.53
C ASP A 405 -24.82 -13.75 16.78
N VAL A 406 -25.45 -13.18 17.80
CA VAL A 406 -25.21 -11.78 18.19
C VAL A 406 -24.73 -11.76 19.64
N GLN A 407 -23.57 -11.15 19.82
CA GLN A 407 -22.96 -10.90 21.13
C GLN A 407 -22.86 -9.40 21.35
N VAL A 408 -23.08 -8.96 22.58
CA VAL A 408 -22.95 -7.56 22.97
C VAL A 408 -21.91 -7.46 24.07
N GLU A 409 -20.99 -6.51 23.90
CA GLU A 409 -20.01 -6.12 24.90
C GLU A 409 -20.13 -4.65 25.24
N ILE A 410 -20.08 -4.35 26.54
CA ILE A 410 -20.01 -2.98 27.04
C ILE A 410 -18.62 -2.76 27.62
N HIS A 411 -17.87 -1.82 27.06
CA HIS A 411 -16.56 -1.40 27.54
C HIS A 411 -16.70 -0.04 28.23
N LEU A 412 -16.72 -0.06 29.56
CA LEU A 412 -16.76 1.12 30.41
C LEU A 412 -15.33 1.53 30.80
N ASP A 413 -14.85 2.66 30.26
CA ASP A 413 -13.56 3.23 30.66
C ASP A 413 -13.66 3.90 32.04
N PHE A 414 -12.53 3.96 32.73
CA PHE A 414 -12.46 4.58 34.05
C PHE A 414 -12.44 6.10 33.93
N ASP A 415 -13.29 6.75 34.73
CA ASP A 415 -13.22 8.18 34.96
C ASP A 415 -12.94 8.49 36.43
N PRO A 416 -11.77 9.06 36.77
CA PRO A 416 -11.45 9.41 38.15
C PRO A 416 -12.40 10.49 38.72
N PHE A 417 -13.04 11.28 37.87
CA PHE A 417 -13.90 12.40 38.28
C PHE A 417 -15.37 12.01 38.45
N MET A 418 -15.76 10.80 38.06
CA MET A 418 -17.12 10.32 38.25
C MET A 418 -17.44 10.19 39.74
N SER A 419 -18.50 10.86 40.19
CA SER A 419 -18.96 10.82 41.57
C SER A 419 -19.44 9.41 41.96
N ARG A 420 -19.53 9.14 43.27
CA ARG A 420 -20.05 7.86 43.76
C ARG A 420 -21.49 7.61 43.26
N PHE A 421 -22.32 8.65 43.26
CA PHE A 421 -23.70 8.57 42.80
C PHE A 421 -23.79 8.16 41.32
N GLU A 422 -23.00 8.81 40.45
CA GLU A 422 -22.97 8.48 39.02
C GLU A 422 -22.47 7.05 38.77
N ARG A 423 -21.49 6.57 39.55
CA ARG A 423 -21.02 5.17 39.48
C ARG A 423 -22.13 4.19 39.87
N ASP A 424 -22.85 4.47 40.96
CA ASP A 424 -23.96 3.63 41.43
C ASP A 424 -25.10 3.59 40.39
N GLU A 425 -25.38 4.71 39.71
CA GLU A 425 -26.34 4.77 38.60
C GLU A 425 -25.87 3.96 37.38
N TYR A 426 -24.60 4.08 36.99
CA TYR A 426 -24.00 3.27 35.91
C TYR A 426 -24.09 1.78 36.23
N ASP A 427 -23.71 1.38 37.45
CA ASP A 427 -23.72 -0.02 37.88
C ASP A 427 -25.13 -0.59 37.88
N SER A 428 -26.10 0.18 38.37
CA SER A 428 -27.52 -0.19 38.32
C SER A 428 -28.01 -0.39 36.88
N PHE A 429 -27.60 0.48 35.97
CA PHE A 429 -27.96 0.36 34.55
C PHE A 429 -27.29 -0.83 33.86
N LEU A 430 -26.03 -1.13 34.18
CA LEU A 430 -25.32 -2.30 33.64
C LEU A 430 -25.98 -3.61 34.10
N GLU A 431 -26.47 -3.69 35.34
CA GLU A 431 -27.24 -4.85 35.82
C GLU A 431 -28.61 -4.98 35.13
N LEU A 432 -29.26 -3.86 34.79
CA LEU A 432 -30.47 -3.88 33.98
C LEU A 432 -30.22 -4.42 32.57
N ILE A 433 -29.12 -4.01 31.94
CA ILE A 433 -28.73 -4.46 30.59
C ILE A 433 -28.50 -5.97 30.57
N LYS A 434 -27.80 -6.54 31.57
CA LYS A 434 -27.58 -7.99 31.66
C LYS A 434 -28.89 -8.79 31.74
N ARG A 435 -29.92 -8.24 32.39
CA ARG A 435 -31.25 -8.88 32.52
C ARG A 435 -32.11 -8.75 31.25
N ASN A 436 -31.77 -7.80 30.37
CA ASN A 436 -32.50 -7.55 29.14
C ASN A 436 -31.49 -7.36 27.99
N PRO A 437 -30.91 -8.46 27.47
CA PRO A 437 -29.74 -8.41 26.58
C PRO A 437 -30.04 -7.93 25.15
N GLY A 438 -31.28 -7.55 24.85
CA GLY A 438 -31.68 -7.04 23.54
C GLY A 438 -31.50 -8.09 22.43
N PRO A 439 -30.76 -7.79 21.35
CA PRO A 439 -30.58 -8.73 20.25
C PRO A 439 -29.61 -9.88 20.58
N ALA A 440 -28.85 -9.79 21.66
CA ALA A 440 -27.88 -10.81 22.06
C ALA A 440 -28.46 -11.84 23.03
N ARG A 441 -27.83 -13.02 23.10
CA ARG A 441 -28.13 -14.02 24.13
C ARG A 441 -27.74 -13.57 25.53
N ALA A 442 -26.62 -12.86 25.62
CA ALA A 442 -26.08 -12.31 26.86
C ALA A 442 -25.28 -11.04 26.55
N VAL A 443 -25.11 -10.19 27.57
CA VAL A 443 -24.27 -8.99 27.51
C VAL A 443 -23.08 -9.17 28.43
N THR A 444 -21.87 -9.01 27.88
CA THR A 444 -20.62 -9.01 28.65
C THR A 444 -20.24 -7.57 28.98
N VAL A 445 -19.77 -7.32 30.20
CA VAL A 445 -19.38 -5.98 30.66
C VAL A 445 -17.92 -6.00 31.10
N PHE A 446 -17.12 -5.14 30.49
CA PHE A 446 -15.73 -4.88 30.84
C PHE A 446 -15.61 -3.50 31.47
N LYS A 447 -15.16 -3.43 32.72
CA LYS A 447 -14.89 -2.17 33.42
C LYS A 447 -13.38 -1.98 33.54
N SER A 448 -12.88 -0.86 33.06
CA SER A 448 -11.47 -0.50 33.29
C SER A 448 -11.27 -0.01 34.72
N VAL A 449 -10.12 -0.35 35.30
CA VAL A 449 -9.68 0.12 36.62
C VAL A 449 -8.80 1.38 36.54
N GLN A 450 -8.37 1.76 35.33
CA GLN A 450 -7.54 2.93 35.05
C GLN A 450 -8.00 3.59 33.75
N ALA A 451 -7.79 4.90 33.61
CA ALA A 451 -8.22 5.63 32.42
C ALA A 451 -7.37 5.19 31.22
N ARG A 452 -7.97 4.45 30.29
CA ARG A 452 -7.29 3.95 29.09
C ARG A 452 -7.38 4.93 27.93
N GLY A 453 -8.50 5.65 27.83
CA GLY A 453 -8.82 6.49 26.69
C GLY A 453 -9.34 5.67 25.50
N LEU A 454 -10.06 6.36 24.60
CA LEU A 454 -10.81 5.73 23.51
C LEU A 454 -9.95 4.85 22.59
N ARG A 455 -8.77 5.34 22.18
CA ARG A 455 -7.86 4.59 21.30
C ARG A 455 -7.44 3.25 21.92
N ALA A 456 -7.00 3.25 23.17
CA ALA A 456 -6.57 2.01 23.82
C ALA A 456 -7.75 1.06 24.05
N SER A 457 -8.93 1.58 24.39
CA SER A 457 -10.15 0.77 24.53
C SER A 457 -10.52 0.07 23.21
N ILE A 458 -10.54 0.79 22.09
CA ILE A 458 -10.88 0.21 20.77
C ILE A 458 -9.83 -0.80 20.30
N LEU A 459 -8.55 -0.49 20.42
CA LEU A 459 -7.48 -1.38 19.97
C LEU A 459 -7.37 -2.67 20.80
N SER A 460 -7.92 -2.69 22.02
CA SER A 460 -7.90 -3.87 22.91
C SER A 460 -9.23 -4.61 23.02
N SER A 461 -10.31 -4.10 22.44
CA SER A 461 -11.65 -4.68 22.61
C SER A 461 -11.91 -5.90 21.73
N TRP A 462 -11.22 -6.02 20.61
CA TRP A 462 -11.48 -7.09 19.65
C TRP A 462 -10.20 -7.57 18.96
N THR A 463 -9.93 -8.87 19.08
CA THR A 463 -8.89 -9.58 18.34
C THR A 463 -9.55 -10.83 17.75
N PRO A 464 -10.05 -10.77 16.51
CA PRO A 464 -10.82 -11.86 15.95
C PRO A 464 -9.96 -13.10 15.77
N ASN A 465 -10.53 -14.24 16.13
CA ASN A 465 -9.96 -15.58 15.90
C ASN A 465 -10.81 -16.39 14.91
N ASP A 466 -11.72 -15.74 14.19
CA ASP A 466 -12.56 -16.34 13.17
C ASP A 466 -12.80 -15.28 12.08
N ASN A 467 -12.77 -15.70 10.82
CA ASN A 467 -13.07 -14.82 9.68
C ASN A 467 -14.56 -14.61 9.43
N HIS A 468 -15.41 -15.27 10.21
CA HIS A 468 -16.86 -15.14 10.18
C HIS A 468 -17.42 -14.47 11.44
N GLU A 469 -16.55 -13.96 12.30
CA GLU A 469 -16.91 -13.03 13.37
C GLU A 469 -16.67 -11.59 12.89
N TYR A 470 -17.70 -10.76 12.90
CA TYR A 470 -17.64 -9.36 12.49
C TYR A 470 -17.92 -8.46 13.70
N ALA A 471 -17.21 -7.36 13.84
CA ALA A 471 -17.43 -6.43 14.94
C ALA A 471 -18.18 -5.17 14.49
N ILE A 472 -19.13 -4.73 15.31
CA ILE A 472 -19.81 -3.44 15.14
C ILE A 472 -19.40 -2.55 16.30
N PHE A 473 -18.62 -1.51 16.02
CA PHE A 473 -18.18 -0.56 17.04
C PHE A 473 -19.15 0.61 17.14
N LEU A 474 -19.60 0.89 18.36
CA LEU A 474 -20.50 1.99 18.68
C LEU A 474 -19.94 2.77 19.89
N GLU A 475 -19.89 4.10 19.78
CA GLU A 475 -19.67 4.97 20.94
C GLU A 475 -21.01 5.28 21.62
N ASP A 476 -20.97 5.77 22.86
CA ASP A 476 -22.17 6.07 23.67
C ASP A 476 -23.05 7.18 23.09
N ASP A 477 -22.53 8.02 22.18
CA ASP A 477 -23.28 9.06 21.48
C ASP A 477 -23.84 8.61 20.11
N ILE A 478 -23.64 7.36 19.72
CA ILE A 478 -24.20 6.78 18.50
C ILE A 478 -25.61 6.24 18.76
N GLU A 479 -26.51 6.47 17.81
CA GLU A 479 -27.82 5.84 17.76
C GLU A 479 -27.96 5.06 16.45
N VAL A 480 -28.53 3.85 16.50
CA VAL A 480 -28.69 2.97 15.34
C VAL A 480 -30.16 2.79 14.93
N SER A 481 -30.40 2.65 13.64
CA SER A 481 -31.70 2.28 13.07
C SER A 481 -32.08 0.86 13.50
N PRO A 482 -33.36 0.53 13.74
CA PRO A 482 -33.80 -0.85 13.93
C PRO A 482 -33.36 -1.84 12.83
N HIS A 483 -33.02 -1.35 11.62
CA HIS A 483 -32.59 -2.18 10.49
C HIS A 483 -31.08 -2.47 10.45
N PHE A 484 -30.26 -1.88 11.34
CA PHE A 484 -28.79 -1.91 11.20
C PHE A 484 -28.19 -3.32 11.14
N LEU A 485 -28.69 -4.28 11.93
CA LEU A 485 -28.19 -5.66 11.92
C LEU A 485 -28.56 -6.38 10.63
N ARG A 486 -29.78 -6.16 10.10
CA ARG A 486 -30.20 -6.74 8.81
C ARG A 486 -29.36 -6.22 7.66
N TYR A 487 -29.10 -4.91 7.67
CA TYR A 487 -28.19 -4.30 6.73
C TYR A 487 -26.78 -4.89 6.83
N ALA A 488 -26.23 -4.99 8.04
CA ALA A 488 -24.91 -5.58 8.27
C ALA A 488 -24.80 -7.01 7.72
N GLN A 489 -25.76 -7.88 8.03
CA GLN A 489 -25.81 -9.25 7.50
C GLN A 489 -25.88 -9.26 5.98
N ASN A 490 -26.84 -8.55 5.38
CA ASN A 490 -27.01 -8.57 3.93
C ASN A 490 -25.79 -8.05 3.17
N MET A 491 -25.08 -7.05 3.71
CA MET A 491 -23.87 -6.52 3.09
C MET A 491 -22.69 -7.48 3.19
N VAL A 492 -22.55 -8.18 4.32
CA VAL A 492 -21.57 -9.27 4.49
C VAL A 492 -21.86 -10.40 3.51
N ASP A 493 -23.12 -10.85 3.43
CA ASP A 493 -23.55 -11.90 2.50
C ASP A 493 -23.28 -11.51 1.04
N ALA A 494 -23.58 -10.27 0.66
CA ALA A 494 -23.39 -9.79 -0.71
C ALA A 494 -21.91 -9.59 -1.09
N TYR A 495 -21.13 -8.89 -0.26
CA TYR A 495 -19.80 -8.44 -0.70
C TYR A 495 -18.66 -9.35 -0.22
N VAL A 496 -18.80 -9.98 0.95
CA VAL A 496 -17.78 -10.90 1.48
C VAL A 496 -17.99 -12.30 0.92
N TYR A 497 -19.23 -12.82 0.99
CA TYR A 497 -19.49 -14.21 0.62
C TYR A 497 -19.84 -14.41 -0.86
N ARG A 498 -20.71 -13.58 -1.44
CA ARG A 498 -21.07 -13.69 -2.88
C ARG A 498 -19.99 -13.10 -3.79
N ASP A 499 -19.47 -11.90 -3.49
CA ASP A 499 -18.52 -11.21 -4.37
C ASP A 499 -17.03 -11.44 -4.03
N HIS A 500 -16.73 -12.17 -2.95
CA HIS A 500 -15.36 -12.49 -2.53
C HIS A 500 -14.41 -11.28 -2.46
N ALA A 501 -14.86 -10.19 -1.82
CA ALA A 501 -14.04 -9.02 -1.55
C ALA A 501 -12.69 -9.41 -0.88
N ASP A 502 -11.61 -8.71 -1.23
CA ASP A 502 -10.30 -8.92 -0.58
C ASP A 502 -10.23 -8.20 0.76
N HIS A 503 -9.13 -8.46 1.47
CA HIS A 503 -8.66 -7.73 2.64
C HIS A 503 -8.62 -6.21 2.51
N ARG A 504 -8.74 -5.61 1.32
CA ARG A 504 -8.83 -4.15 1.22
C ARG A 504 -10.22 -3.67 1.63
N LEU A 505 -11.27 -4.47 1.52
CA LEU A 505 -12.57 -4.15 2.13
C LEU A 505 -12.41 -4.14 3.65
N SER A 506 -12.20 -2.96 4.21
CA SER A 506 -11.77 -2.78 5.59
C SER A 506 -12.97 -2.76 6.55
N ALA A 507 -14.07 -2.13 6.11
CA ALA A 507 -15.32 -2.09 6.85
C ALA A 507 -16.53 -1.83 5.94
N ILE A 508 -17.73 -2.02 6.48
CA ILE A 508 -19.01 -1.62 5.88
C ILE A 508 -19.66 -0.59 6.79
N SER A 509 -19.87 0.62 6.28
CA SER A 509 -20.37 1.75 7.07
C SER A 509 -21.86 1.58 7.38
N LEU A 510 -22.25 1.79 8.64
CA LEU A 510 -23.66 1.99 9.01
C LEU A 510 -24.07 3.45 8.80
N TYR A 511 -23.10 4.35 8.83
CA TYR A 511 -23.29 5.78 8.70
C TYR A 511 -23.22 6.20 7.23
N ASN A 512 -24.24 6.92 6.76
CA ASN A 512 -24.22 7.58 5.46
C ASN A 512 -23.35 8.84 5.54
N ILE A 513 -22.15 8.80 4.95
CA ILE A 513 -21.19 9.90 5.07
C ILE A 513 -21.69 11.16 4.40
N ARG A 514 -21.90 12.21 5.21
CA ARG A 514 -22.38 13.51 4.75
C ARG A 514 -21.28 14.55 4.61
N TYR A 515 -20.22 14.43 5.39
CA TYR A 515 -19.12 15.40 5.44
C TYR A 515 -17.78 14.67 5.44
N ASN A 516 -16.90 15.07 4.54
CA ASN A 516 -15.56 14.55 4.40
C ASN A 516 -14.62 15.36 5.31
N GLU A 517 -14.07 14.71 6.33
CA GLU A 517 -13.17 15.34 7.31
C GLU A 517 -11.75 15.60 6.78
N ALA A 518 -11.33 14.93 5.70
CA ALA A 518 -10.01 15.10 5.09
C ALA A 518 -9.91 16.37 4.24
N ILE A 519 -11.01 16.86 3.67
CA ILE A 519 -11.05 18.08 2.85
C ILE A 519 -12.07 19.12 3.34
N GLU A 520 -12.78 18.83 4.43
CA GLU A 520 -13.80 19.70 5.02
C GLU A 520 -14.94 20.12 4.08
N SER A 521 -15.45 19.18 3.29
CA SER A 521 -16.55 19.42 2.34
C SER A 521 -17.73 18.48 2.56
N PHE A 522 -18.92 18.91 2.14
CA PHE A 522 -20.06 18.01 2.04
C PHE A 522 -19.83 16.96 0.95
N VAL A 523 -20.32 15.75 1.19
CA VAL A 523 -20.26 14.62 0.27
C VAL A 523 -21.59 14.50 -0.46
N SER A 524 -21.54 14.38 -1.78
CA SER A 524 -22.68 14.04 -2.62
C SER A 524 -22.26 12.92 -3.58
N VAL A 525 -23.13 11.91 -3.71
CA VAL A 525 -22.96 10.77 -4.63
C VAL A 525 -24.27 10.53 -5.35
N GLU A 526 -24.31 10.87 -6.64
CA GLU A 526 -25.51 10.78 -7.46
C GLU A 526 -25.52 9.48 -8.28
N ASN A 527 -25.83 8.36 -7.63
CA ASN A 527 -25.76 7.03 -8.26
C ASN A 527 -27.05 6.21 -8.16
N GLY A 528 -28.19 6.89 -7.98
CA GLY A 528 -29.49 6.23 -7.82
C GLY A 528 -29.64 5.51 -6.49
N ASN A 529 -29.05 6.04 -5.42
CA ASN A 529 -29.09 5.48 -4.05
C ASN A 529 -28.43 4.10 -3.91
N ARG A 530 -27.47 3.78 -4.79
CA ARG A 530 -26.66 2.57 -4.71
C ARG A 530 -25.56 2.73 -3.65
N PRO A 531 -25.21 1.66 -2.92
CA PRO A 531 -24.00 1.69 -2.10
C PRO A 531 -22.78 2.02 -2.98
N TYR A 532 -21.75 2.59 -2.38
CA TYR A 532 -20.54 3.01 -3.08
C TYR A 532 -19.30 2.80 -2.20
N ILE A 533 -18.14 2.80 -2.84
CA ILE A 533 -16.85 2.60 -2.20
C ILE A 533 -16.20 3.95 -1.93
N TYR A 534 -15.66 4.14 -0.73
CA TYR A 534 -14.95 5.35 -0.35
C TYR A 534 -13.74 4.98 0.52
N GLN A 535 -12.56 5.48 0.18
CA GLN A 535 -11.35 5.42 1.02
C GLN A 535 -11.43 6.40 2.21
N GLN A 536 -12.47 6.29 3.01
CA GLN A 536 -12.69 7.05 4.24
C GLN A 536 -13.03 6.10 5.37
N ALA A 537 -12.27 6.15 6.47
CA ALA A 537 -12.57 5.37 7.66
C ALA A 537 -13.86 5.86 8.33
N GLN A 538 -14.65 4.93 8.87
CA GLN A 538 -15.85 5.27 9.65
C GLN A 538 -15.65 4.93 11.13
N SER A 539 -16.06 5.86 12.01
CA SER A 539 -16.08 5.71 13.48
C SER A 539 -17.48 5.82 14.09
N TRP A 540 -18.48 6.35 13.38
CA TRP A 540 -19.85 6.56 13.85
C TRP A 540 -20.78 5.37 13.55
N GLY A 541 -20.24 4.16 13.69
CA GLY A 541 -20.93 2.91 13.37
C GLY A 541 -20.47 2.32 12.04
N ALA A 542 -19.77 1.19 12.12
CA ALA A 542 -19.38 0.38 10.98
C ALA A 542 -19.22 -1.09 11.40
N VAL A 543 -19.37 -1.98 10.43
CA VAL A 543 -19.08 -3.41 10.52
C VAL A 543 -17.63 -3.61 10.09
N PHE A 544 -16.74 -3.92 11.02
CA PHE A 544 -15.32 -4.17 10.76
C PHE A 544 -15.11 -5.64 10.37
N LEU A 545 -14.33 -5.84 9.32
CA LEU A 545 -13.97 -7.17 8.85
C LEU A 545 -12.78 -7.71 9.65
N PRO A 546 -12.76 -9.02 9.97
CA PRO A 546 -11.80 -9.60 10.90
C PRO A 546 -10.35 -9.60 10.38
N GLU A 547 -10.14 -9.96 9.11
CA GLU A 547 -8.80 -10.01 8.53
C GLU A 547 -8.14 -8.61 8.41
N PRO A 548 -8.79 -7.60 7.79
CA PRO A 548 -8.26 -6.23 7.75
C PRO A 548 -8.01 -5.67 9.15
N TRP A 549 -8.87 -5.98 10.14
CA TRP A 549 -8.67 -5.54 11.51
C TRP A 549 -7.43 -6.17 12.16
N ARG A 550 -7.17 -7.48 11.95
CA ARG A 550 -5.92 -8.12 12.43
C ARG A 550 -4.68 -7.48 11.84
N ARG A 551 -4.68 -7.24 10.53
CA ARG A 551 -3.58 -6.57 9.83
C ARG A 551 -3.38 -5.15 10.37
N PHE A 552 -4.46 -4.42 10.62
CA PHE A 552 -4.39 -3.11 11.28
C PHE A 552 -3.80 -3.18 12.71
N LEU A 553 -4.20 -4.16 13.53
CA LEU A 553 -3.62 -4.32 14.87
C LEU A 553 -2.11 -4.64 14.80
N ALA A 554 -1.69 -5.46 13.84
CA ALA A 554 -0.27 -5.74 13.59
C ALA A 554 0.47 -4.49 13.10
N TYR A 555 -0.15 -3.72 12.22
CA TYR A 555 0.34 -2.44 11.73
C TYR A 555 0.60 -1.45 12.87
N VAL A 556 -0.39 -1.22 13.75
CA VAL A 556 -0.24 -0.31 14.89
C VAL A 556 0.87 -0.74 15.84
N LYS A 557 1.07 -2.06 16.04
CA LYS A 557 2.17 -2.59 16.87
C LYS A 557 3.56 -2.35 16.26
N ARG A 558 3.67 -2.36 14.93
CA ARG A 558 4.92 -2.14 14.19
C ARG A 558 5.19 -0.66 13.92
N PHE A 559 4.16 0.18 13.93
CA PHE A 559 4.28 1.61 13.63
C PHE A 559 5.23 2.29 14.63
N PRO A 560 6.18 3.13 14.18
CA PRO A 560 7.19 3.74 15.06
C PRO A 560 6.56 4.50 16.23
N ALA A 561 7.01 4.20 17.45
CA ALA A 561 6.52 4.84 18.66
C ALA A 561 6.73 6.37 18.60
N GLY A 562 5.70 7.13 18.99
CA GLY A 562 5.74 8.60 18.97
C GLY A 562 5.68 9.25 17.58
N LYS A 563 5.67 8.47 16.49
CA LYS A 563 5.48 9.00 15.14
C LYS A 563 3.99 9.25 14.87
N ASP A 564 3.71 10.35 14.18
CA ASP A 564 2.38 10.71 13.72
C ASP A 564 2.06 9.99 12.39
N PRO A 565 0.96 9.20 12.29
CA PRO A 565 0.50 8.56 11.06
C PRO A 565 -0.16 9.57 10.11
N LEU A 566 0.65 10.44 9.51
CA LEU A 566 0.21 11.47 8.57
C LEU A 566 -0.27 10.86 7.25
N ILE A 567 -1.21 11.50 6.59
CA ILE A 567 -1.70 11.07 5.27
C ILE A 567 -1.55 12.23 4.29
N PRO A 568 -1.11 11.98 3.05
CA PRO A 568 -1.03 13.02 2.04
C PRO A 568 -2.35 13.78 1.90
N ASP A 569 -2.22 15.09 1.77
CA ASP A 569 -3.32 15.96 1.37
C ASP A 569 -4.57 15.88 2.27
N SER A 570 -4.41 15.59 3.57
CA SER A 570 -5.52 15.43 4.51
C SER A 570 -5.51 16.40 5.70
N LEU A 571 -6.63 17.10 5.91
CA LEU A 571 -6.89 17.91 7.09
C LEU A 571 -7.04 17.07 8.37
N THR A 572 -7.21 15.75 8.28
CA THR A 572 -7.19 14.86 9.47
C THR A 572 -5.82 14.79 10.13
N ASN A 573 -4.76 15.26 9.46
CA ASN A 573 -3.42 15.38 10.03
C ASN A 573 -3.36 16.29 11.28
N ARG A 574 -4.34 17.17 11.47
CA ARG A 574 -4.46 18.02 12.67
C ARG A 574 -4.88 17.26 13.94
N TRP A 575 -5.44 16.06 13.79
CA TRP A 575 -5.97 15.33 14.94
C TRP A 575 -4.85 14.88 15.89
N PRO A 576 -5.09 14.89 17.21
CA PRO A 576 -4.11 14.43 18.20
C PRO A 576 -3.89 12.92 18.03
N PHE A 577 -2.81 12.55 17.35
CA PHE A 577 -2.57 11.17 16.94
C PHE A 577 -2.48 10.20 18.12
N ALA A 578 -1.92 10.65 19.26
CA ALA A 578 -1.81 9.84 20.47
C ALA A 578 -3.17 9.30 20.96
N GLN A 579 -4.26 10.01 20.68
CA GLN A 579 -5.62 9.69 21.13
C GLN A 579 -6.52 9.16 19.99
N SER A 580 -6.09 9.27 18.72
CA SER A 580 -6.92 8.95 17.56
C SER A 580 -6.53 7.61 16.92
N TRP A 581 -7.29 6.55 17.21
CA TRP A 581 -7.14 5.28 16.50
C TRP A 581 -7.49 5.40 15.01
N LYS A 582 -8.47 6.24 14.68
CA LYS A 582 -8.93 6.48 13.30
C LYS A 582 -7.82 7.04 12.42
N LYS A 583 -6.93 7.90 12.96
CA LYS A 583 -5.78 8.43 12.21
C LYS A 583 -4.83 7.31 11.75
N TYR A 584 -4.49 6.39 12.66
CA TYR A 584 -3.70 5.20 12.32
C TYR A 584 -4.44 4.32 11.30
N TYR A 585 -5.75 4.16 11.46
CA TYR A 585 -6.55 3.32 10.57
C TYR A 585 -6.63 3.89 9.15
N MET A 586 -6.79 5.21 9.02
CA MET A 586 -6.76 5.89 7.73
C MET A 586 -5.38 5.78 7.06
N ARG A 587 -4.28 5.89 7.82
CA ARG A 587 -2.92 5.69 7.30
C ARG A 587 -2.74 4.26 6.77
N TYR A 588 -3.13 3.27 7.57
CA TYR A 588 -3.13 1.87 7.18
C TYR A 588 -3.94 1.64 5.89
N MET A 589 -5.15 2.18 5.80
CA MET A 589 -5.98 2.08 4.60
C MET A 589 -5.33 2.78 3.38
N ALA A 590 -4.64 3.91 3.57
CA ALA A 590 -3.96 4.59 2.48
C ALA A 590 -2.76 3.79 1.94
N GLU A 591 -1.99 3.13 2.81
CA GLU A 591 -0.84 2.30 2.42
C GLU A 591 -1.27 0.97 1.78
N GLU A 592 -2.34 0.35 2.28
CA GLU A 592 -2.85 -0.94 1.77
C GLU A 592 -3.83 -0.80 0.60
N GLY A 593 -4.27 0.43 0.30
CA GLY A 593 -5.38 0.67 -0.63
C GLY A 593 -6.72 0.15 -0.10
N GLY A 594 -6.87 0.13 1.22
CA GLY A 594 -8.08 -0.26 1.93
C GLY A 594 -9.23 0.72 1.68
N TYR A 595 -10.46 0.22 1.70
CA TYR A 595 -11.67 0.99 1.43
C TYR A 595 -12.86 0.54 2.29
N VAL A 596 -13.89 1.38 2.34
CA VAL A 596 -15.13 1.14 3.08
C VAL A 596 -16.31 1.26 2.11
N ILE A 597 -17.29 0.37 2.25
CA ILE A 597 -18.57 0.49 1.52
C ILE A 597 -19.53 1.34 2.34
N TYR A 598 -20.08 2.37 1.72
CA TYR A 598 -21.04 3.31 2.34
C TYR A 598 -22.46 3.12 1.79
N PRO A 599 -23.49 3.26 2.64
CA PRO A 599 -24.88 3.33 2.19
C PRO A 599 -25.12 4.68 1.51
N ASN A 600 -26.06 4.71 0.55
CA ASN A 600 -26.52 5.95 -0.08
C ASN A 600 -28.05 6.02 -0.05
N LEU A 601 -28.67 5.98 1.13
CA LEU A 601 -30.13 5.90 1.21
C LEU A 601 -30.80 7.22 0.78
N PRO A 602 -32.03 7.17 0.22
CA PRO A 602 -32.79 8.34 -0.15
C PRO A 602 -32.92 9.37 0.98
N GLY A 603 -32.83 10.66 0.64
CA GLY A 603 -32.91 11.74 1.62
C GLY A 603 -31.73 11.81 2.61
N GLY A 604 -30.62 11.13 2.31
CA GLY A 604 -29.45 11.07 3.19
C GLY A 604 -29.70 10.25 4.46
N GLN A 605 -30.67 9.33 4.42
CA GLN A 605 -30.94 8.43 5.55
C GLN A 605 -29.75 7.51 5.84
N SER A 606 -29.73 6.96 7.05
CA SER A 606 -28.59 6.21 7.57
C SER A 606 -29.01 5.09 8.54
N TYR A 607 -28.13 4.09 8.73
CA TYR A 607 -28.31 3.03 9.72
C TYR A 607 -27.71 3.38 11.09
N SER A 608 -26.86 4.40 11.15
CA SER A 608 -26.41 5.02 12.39
C SER A 608 -26.36 6.55 12.26
N THR A 609 -26.46 7.25 13.39
CA THR A 609 -26.24 8.70 13.47
C THR A 609 -25.40 9.01 14.70
N ASN A 610 -24.58 10.05 14.58
CA ASN A 610 -23.90 10.64 15.72
C ASN A 610 -24.74 11.80 16.29
N HIS A 611 -24.87 11.88 17.61
CA HIS A 611 -25.47 13.02 18.31
C HIS A 611 -24.47 14.16 18.61
N VAL A 612 -23.20 13.94 18.30
CA VAL A 612 -22.07 14.89 18.37
C VAL A 612 -21.98 15.58 19.72
N GLU A 613 -22.14 14.78 20.76
CA GLU A 613 -22.10 15.26 22.14
C GLU A 613 -20.65 15.55 22.55
N ILE A 614 -20.47 16.53 23.44
CA ILE A 614 -19.15 16.93 23.96
C ILE A 614 -18.42 15.69 24.49
N GLY A 615 -17.19 15.50 24.02
CA GLY A 615 -16.39 14.31 24.26
C GLY A 615 -14.90 14.58 24.05
N THR A 616 -14.13 13.53 23.76
CA THR A 616 -12.67 13.65 23.55
C THR A 616 -12.32 14.59 22.38
N ASN A 617 -13.16 14.61 21.34
CA ASN A 617 -12.89 15.32 20.09
C ASN A 617 -13.60 16.69 19.99
N ASP A 618 -14.70 16.90 20.71
CA ASP A 618 -15.53 18.10 20.62
C ASP A 618 -15.64 18.84 21.95
N LYS A 619 -15.37 20.15 21.95
CA LYS A 619 -15.37 21.00 23.16
C LYS A 619 -16.31 22.20 23.08
N VAL A 620 -17.38 22.10 22.29
CA VAL A 620 -18.18 23.26 21.88
C VAL A 620 -19.20 23.70 22.94
N SER A 621 -19.09 24.96 23.36
CA SER A 621 -19.90 25.56 24.42
C SER A 621 -21.07 26.43 23.92
N ARG A 622 -21.00 26.97 22.68
CA ARG A 622 -22.03 27.87 22.13
C ARG A 622 -23.08 27.14 21.28
N ALA A 623 -24.30 27.68 21.23
CA ALA A 623 -25.45 27.05 20.57
C ALA A 623 -25.37 27.08 19.03
N ASP A 624 -24.89 28.18 18.45
CA ASP A 624 -24.67 28.38 17.02
C ASP A 624 -23.60 27.43 16.44
N GLU A 625 -22.52 27.23 17.19
CA GLU A 625 -21.47 26.28 16.85
C GLU A 625 -21.99 24.83 16.88
N ARG A 626 -22.86 24.48 17.84
CA ARG A 626 -23.51 23.16 17.90
C ARG A 626 -24.43 22.89 16.71
N GLU A 627 -25.21 23.87 16.29
CA GLU A 627 -26.10 23.73 15.13
C GLU A 627 -25.29 23.48 13.84
N THR A 628 -24.17 24.21 13.68
CA THR A 628 -23.25 24.02 12.56
C THR A 628 -22.64 22.61 12.55
N ILE A 629 -22.21 22.11 13.71
CA ILE A 629 -21.66 20.75 13.86
C ILE A 629 -22.73 19.69 13.57
N HIS A 630 -23.94 19.87 14.08
CA HIS A 630 -25.06 18.96 13.80
C HIS A 630 -25.37 18.91 12.30
N ALA A 631 -25.34 20.04 11.60
CA ALA A 631 -25.57 20.09 10.16
C ALA A 631 -24.52 19.29 9.36
N LYS A 632 -23.28 19.20 9.86
CA LYS A 632 -22.19 18.43 9.23
C LYS A 632 -22.33 16.93 9.45
N PHE A 633 -22.62 16.51 10.70
CA PHE A 633 -22.43 15.11 11.10
C PHE A 633 -23.69 14.36 11.51
N ARG A 634 -24.82 15.04 11.75
CA ARG A 634 -26.07 14.36 12.08
C ARG A 634 -26.82 14.00 10.81
N VAL A 635 -27.28 12.75 10.73
CA VAL A 635 -28.02 12.20 9.59
C VAL A 635 -29.32 11.57 10.06
N PRO A 636 -30.41 11.64 9.27
CA PRO A 636 -31.67 11.01 9.65
C PRO A 636 -31.52 9.48 9.70
N LEU A 637 -32.00 8.85 10.78
CA LEU A 637 -32.04 7.39 10.87
C LEU A 637 -33.18 6.82 10.02
N LEU A 638 -32.91 5.69 9.36
CA LEU A 638 -33.94 4.91 8.69
C LEU A 638 -34.95 4.40 9.74
N PRO A 639 -36.25 4.75 9.64
CA PRO A 639 -37.24 4.37 10.64
C PRO A 639 -37.63 2.89 10.53
N ARG A 640 -38.29 2.37 11.57
CA ARG A 640 -38.64 0.94 11.68
C ARG A 640 -39.59 0.48 10.56
N ASP A 641 -40.52 1.34 10.18
CA ASP A 641 -41.59 1.12 9.21
C ASP A 641 -41.17 1.38 7.75
N ALA A 642 -39.91 1.75 7.51
CA ALA A 642 -39.39 1.87 6.16
C ALA A 642 -39.45 0.54 5.39
N ASP A 643 -39.75 0.63 4.09
CA ASP A 643 -39.69 -0.51 3.18
C ASP A 643 -38.25 -0.91 2.88
N PHE A 644 -37.63 -1.60 3.84
CA PHE A 644 -36.23 -2.01 3.78
C PHE A 644 -35.89 -2.83 2.53
N GLY A 645 -36.82 -3.62 2.01
CA GLY A 645 -36.59 -4.49 0.85
C GLY A 645 -36.40 -3.70 -0.45
N SER A 646 -37.19 -2.66 -0.68
CA SER A 646 -37.06 -1.83 -1.89
C SER A 646 -35.93 -0.80 -1.79
N LEU A 647 -35.55 -0.40 -0.58
CA LEU A 647 -34.46 0.54 -0.32
C LEU A 647 -33.07 -0.09 -0.39
N GLN A 648 -32.98 -1.42 -0.46
CA GLN A 648 -31.73 -2.15 -0.42
C GLN A 648 -31.47 -2.91 -1.70
N ILE A 649 -30.37 -2.52 -2.35
CA ILE A 649 -29.84 -3.17 -3.53
C ILE A 649 -28.38 -3.52 -3.28
N TYR A 650 -27.97 -4.68 -3.79
CA TYR A 650 -26.62 -5.21 -3.62
C TYR A 650 -26.01 -5.51 -4.99
N PRO A 651 -25.66 -4.48 -5.79
CA PRO A 651 -24.97 -4.68 -7.06
C PRO A 651 -23.66 -5.47 -6.87
N PRO A 652 -23.08 -6.06 -7.92
CA PRO A 652 -21.74 -6.64 -7.83
C PRO A 652 -20.72 -5.61 -7.37
N LEU A 653 -19.77 -6.00 -6.51
CA LEU A 653 -18.71 -5.14 -5.98
C LEU A 653 -17.96 -4.36 -7.06
N SER A 654 -17.68 -5.00 -8.20
CA SER A 654 -16.99 -4.40 -9.34
C SER A 654 -17.77 -3.28 -10.05
N SER A 655 -19.06 -3.13 -9.75
CA SER A 655 -19.94 -2.11 -10.34
C SER A 655 -20.21 -0.91 -9.42
N LEU A 656 -19.67 -0.92 -8.20
CA LEU A 656 -19.85 0.18 -7.26
C LEU A 656 -18.97 1.38 -7.67
N ASP A 657 -19.50 2.59 -7.55
CA ASP A 657 -18.70 3.81 -7.75
C ASP A 657 -17.62 3.90 -6.68
N VAL A 658 -16.41 4.30 -7.06
CA VAL A 658 -15.23 4.31 -6.19
C VAL A 658 -14.72 5.73 -6.01
N TYR A 659 -14.49 6.16 -4.77
CA TYR A 659 -13.97 7.49 -4.44
C TYR A 659 -12.70 7.43 -3.58
N THR A 660 -11.68 8.22 -3.95
CA THR A 660 -10.48 8.46 -3.13
C THR A 660 -10.80 9.24 -1.87
N MET A 661 -9.88 9.30 -0.91
CA MET A 661 -10.02 10.10 0.31
C MET A 661 -10.42 11.57 0.05
N GLN A 662 -9.95 12.16 -1.05
CA GLN A 662 -10.26 13.54 -1.49
C GLN A 662 -11.56 13.63 -2.34
N HIS A 663 -12.41 12.61 -2.30
CA HIS A 663 -13.67 12.53 -3.07
C HIS A 663 -13.48 12.54 -4.60
N ARG A 664 -12.34 12.06 -5.11
CA ARG A 664 -12.12 11.94 -6.56
C ARG A 664 -12.61 10.58 -7.05
N PRO A 665 -13.37 10.51 -8.15
CA PRO A 665 -13.85 9.23 -8.67
C PRO A 665 -12.69 8.41 -9.26
N LEU A 666 -12.76 7.09 -9.06
CA LEU A 666 -11.90 6.08 -9.68
C LEU A 666 -12.75 5.07 -10.44
N GLN A 667 -12.16 4.43 -11.45
CA GLN A 667 -12.85 3.39 -12.24
C GLN A 667 -12.99 2.06 -11.49
N HIS A 668 -12.00 1.69 -10.68
CA HIS A 668 -12.01 0.45 -9.90
C HIS A 668 -11.10 0.59 -8.66
N VAL A 669 -11.31 -0.27 -7.65
CA VAL A 669 -10.55 -0.26 -6.39
C VAL A 669 -9.06 -0.55 -6.56
N ASP A 670 -8.65 -1.14 -7.68
CA ASP A 670 -7.23 -1.41 -7.95
C ASP A 670 -6.41 -0.16 -8.28
N LEU A 671 -7.10 0.95 -8.60
CA LEU A 671 -6.49 2.25 -8.87
C LEU A 671 -6.24 3.08 -7.60
N PHE A 672 -6.61 2.58 -6.41
CA PHE A 672 -6.18 3.24 -5.18
C PHE A 672 -4.64 3.27 -5.13
N PRO A 673 -4.03 4.43 -4.83
CA PRO A 673 -2.61 4.49 -4.49
C PRO A 673 -2.33 3.48 -3.36
N ARG A 674 -1.25 2.73 -3.51
CA ARG A 674 -0.83 1.65 -2.61
C ARG A 674 0.68 1.69 -2.41
N GLY A 675 1.13 1.08 -1.32
CA GLY A 675 2.53 1.06 -0.92
C GLY A 675 2.89 2.24 -0.01
N THR A 676 3.98 2.08 0.70
CA THR A 676 4.43 3.07 1.69
C THR A 676 5.03 4.29 1.03
N GLU A 677 5.67 4.17 -0.13
CA GLU A 677 6.43 5.27 -0.77
C GLU A 677 5.60 6.54 -0.98
N HIS A 678 4.38 6.40 -1.53
CA HIS A 678 3.51 7.56 -1.77
C HIS A 678 3.13 8.25 -0.46
N VAL A 679 2.79 7.47 0.57
CA VAL A 679 2.29 7.99 1.84
C VAL A 679 3.44 8.54 2.71
N GLU A 680 4.58 7.85 2.73
CA GLU A 680 5.82 8.27 3.38
C GLU A 680 6.47 9.49 2.72
N SER A 681 6.19 9.75 1.44
CA SER A 681 6.65 10.99 0.78
C SER A 681 6.17 12.26 1.50
N PHE A 682 5.08 12.17 2.28
CA PHE A 682 4.53 13.28 3.05
C PHE A 682 5.14 13.40 4.47
N ASP A 683 5.82 12.35 4.96
CA ASP A 683 6.38 12.27 6.31
C ASP A 683 7.65 13.11 6.50
N ARG A 684 8.32 13.46 5.41
CA ARG A 684 9.57 14.24 5.37
C ARG A 684 9.50 15.37 4.35
N CYS A 685 10.50 16.24 4.34
CA CYS A 685 10.64 17.34 3.39
C CYS A 685 11.95 17.23 2.61
N THR A 686 11.93 17.76 1.39
CA THR A 686 13.13 18.08 0.62
C THR A 686 13.52 19.52 0.91
N MET A 687 14.75 19.78 1.36
CA MET A 687 15.28 21.14 1.34
C MET A 687 15.92 21.41 -0.01
N ILE A 688 15.51 22.47 -0.70
CA ILE A 688 16.16 22.97 -1.91
C ILE A 688 16.96 24.21 -1.51
N MET A 689 18.28 24.15 -1.67
CA MET A 689 19.17 25.26 -1.36
C MET A 689 19.89 25.73 -2.62
N THR A 690 19.75 27.01 -2.96
CA THR A 690 20.42 27.58 -4.13
C THR A 690 21.75 28.19 -3.74
N VAL A 691 22.82 27.81 -4.43
CA VAL A 691 24.19 28.25 -4.14
C VAL A 691 24.83 28.79 -5.43
N TYR A 692 25.48 29.95 -5.33
CA TYR A 692 26.28 30.52 -6.43
C TYR A 692 27.74 30.69 -6.00
N SER A 693 28.06 31.67 -5.14
CA SER A 693 29.46 32.03 -4.86
C SER A 693 29.86 31.92 -3.38
N ARG A 694 29.04 31.30 -2.52
CA ARG A 694 29.23 31.28 -1.06
C ARG A 694 29.52 29.89 -0.51
N VAL A 695 30.62 29.29 -0.97
CA VAL A 695 30.96 27.89 -0.65
C VAL A 695 31.12 27.65 0.86
N GLU A 696 31.76 28.58 1.58
CA GLU A 696 31.97 28.45 3.03
C GLU A 696 30.66 28.53 3.80
N THR A 697 29.85 29.56 3.51
CA THR A 697 28.53 29.74 4.13
C THR A 697 27.64 28.54 3.86
N PHE A 698 27.55 28.11 2.59
CA PHE A 698 26.77 26.93 2.21
C PHE A 698 27.19 25.67 3.00
N ARG A 699 28.50 25.39 3.14
CA ARG A 699 28.98 24.22 3.90
C ARG A 699 28.56 24.27 5.37
N ASP A 700 28.69 25.42 5.99
CA ASP A 700 28.28 25.63 7.38
C ASP A 700 26.75 25.51 7.54
N ARG A 701 25.97 26.02 6.57
CA ARG A 701 24.50 25.84 6.55
C ARG A 701 24.11 24.37 6.35
N LEU A 702 24.81 23.64 5.50
CA LEU A 702 24.56 22.22 5.26
C LEU A 702 24.80 21.41 6.55
N GLU A 703 25.89 21.70 7.27
CA GLU A 703 26.23 21.10 8.57
C GLU A 703 25.15 21.36 9.64
N HIS A 704 24.48 22.51 9.58
CA HIS A 704 23.35 22.81 10.45
C HIS A 704 22.07 22.05 10.04
N TYR A 705 21.68 22.14 8.76
CA TYR A 705 20.37 21.68 8.32
C TYR A 705 20.24 20.17 8.14
N HIS A 706 21.32 19.43 7.86
CA HIS A 706 21.24 17.99 7.66
C HIS A 706 20.73 17.23 8.90
N ARG A 707 20.81 17.84 10.09
CA ARG A 707 20.34 17.29 11.37
C ARG A 707 18.87 17.56 11.68
N LEU A 708 18.16 18.30 10.82
CA LEU A 708 16.74 18.56 10.98
C LEU A 708 15.95 17.27 10.76
N ASP A 709 15.33 16.75 11.82
CA ASP A 709 14.57 15.50 11.84
C ASP A 709 13.39 15.43 10.85
N LYS A 710 12.90 16.59 10.37
CA LYS A 710 11.86 16.70 9.35
C LYS A 710 12.35 16.53 7.92
N LEU A 711 13.67 16.61 7.68
CA LEU A 711 14.22 16.42 6.34
C LEU A 711 14.34 14.95 6.00
N GLY A 712 14.16 14.63 4.73
CA GLY A 712 14.52 13.35 4.15
C GLY A 712 15.63 13.45 3.13
N GLN A 713 15.87 14.64 2.59
CA GLN A 713 17.01 14.93 1.71
C GLN A 713 17.26 16.43 1.60
N ILE A 714 18.44 16.79 1.12
CA ILE A 714 18.82 18.15 0.74
C ILE A 714 19.28 18.12 -0.72
N LEU A 715 18.71 19.00 -1.55
CA LEU A 715 19.12 19.22 -2.93
C LEU A 715 19.78 20.59 -3.05
N ILE A 716 21.01 20.60 -3.53
CA ILE A 716 21.79 21.82 -3.74
C ILE A 716 21.72 22.18 -5.20
N VAL A 717 21.07 23.31 -5.49
CA VAL A 717 21.01 23.88 -6.84
C VAL A 717 22.26 24.74 -7.02
N TRP A 718 23.26 24.17 -7.68
CA TRP A 718 24.55 24.82 -7.91
C TRP A 718 24.50 25.67 -9.18
N ASN A 719 24.33 26.97 -9.01
CA ASN A 719 24.16 27.94 -10.09
C ASN A 719 25.48 28.48 -10.64
N ASN A 720 26.61 28.14 -10.04
CA ASN A 720 27.91 28.63 -10.47
C ASN A 720 28.47 27.77 -11.59
N VAL A 721 28.18 28.17 -12.82
CA VAL A 721 28.60 27.45 -14.03
C VAL A 721 30.11 27.54 -14.30
N ASP A 722 30.78 28.52 -13.68
CA ASP A 722 32.20 28.78 -13.90
C ASP A 722 33.11 27.93 -13.00
N TYR A 723 32.57 27.42 -11.88
CA TYR A 723 33.33 26.67 -10.87
C TYR A 723 32.59 25.40 -10.46
N PRO A 724 33.28 24.25 -10.36
CA PRO A 724 32.64 23.02 -9.91
C PRO A 724 32.21 23.12 -8.44
N PRO A 725 31.15 22.41 -8.03
CA PRO A 725 30.75 22.34 -6.63
C PRO A 725 31.81 21.66 -5.77
N PRO A 726 31.81 21.91 -4.45
CA PRO A 726 32.63 21.13 -3.53
C PRO A 726 32.21 19.66 -3.54
N ALA A 727 33.17 18.74 -3.39
CA ALA A 727 32.86 17.33 -3.19
C ALA A 727 32.07 17.13 -1.89
N ILE A 728 31.01 16.32 -1.97
CA ILE A 728 30.19 15.84 -0.86
C ILE A 728 30.28 14.31 -0.85
N LEU A 729 30.62 13.72 0.29
CA LEU A 729 30.59 12.27 0.47
C LEU A 729 29.23 11.86 1.06
N PRO A 730 28.58 10.79 0.55
CA PRO A 730 27.26 10.37 1.03
C PRO A 730 27.18 10.08 2.53
N ASP A 731 28.28 9.63 3.14
CA ASP A 731 28.34 9.21 4.55
C ASP A 731 28.56 10.38 5.54
N ASP A 732 28.80 11.60 5.05
CA ASP A 732 29.08 12.77 5.90
C ASP A 732 27.82 13.32 6.58
N TYR A 733 26.62 12.98 6.06
CA TYR A 733 25.38 13.63 6.44
C TYR A 733 24.29 12.66 6.89
N ALA A 734 23.48 13.11 7.86
CA ALA A 734 22.35 12.34 8.41
C ALA A 734 21.18 12.13 7.44
N VAL A 735 21.17 12.85 6.30
CA VAL A 735 20.21 12.70 5.21
C VAL A 735 20.97 12.75 3.88
N PRO A 736 20.48 12.10 2.81
CA PRO A 736 21.04 12.25 1.47
C PRO A 736 21.17 13.71 1.06
N VAL A 737 22.36 14.08 0.59
CA VAL A 737 22.66 15.40 0.02
C VAL A 737 23.09 15.21 -1.42
N GLU A 738 22.38 15.83 -2.35
CA GLU A 738 22.67 15.73 -3.78
C GLU A 738 22.90 17.14 -4.35
N ILE A 739 23.96 17.31 -5.15
CA ILE A 739 24.24 18.56 -5.85
C ILE A 739 23.77 18.43 -7.30
N LEU A 740 22.97 19.40 -7.73
CA LEU A 740 22.52 19.56 -9.11
C LEU A 740 23.34 20.69 -9.74
N GLU A 741 24.26 20.33 -10.64
CA GLU A 741 25.04 21.28 -11.43
C GLU A 741 24.17 21.84 -12.57
N MET A 742 24.00 23.16 -12.60
CA MET A 742 23.12 23.82 -13.57
C MET A 742 23.89 24.21 -14.82
N ASP A 743 23.23 24.14 -15.98
CA ASP A 743 23.80 24.59 -17.26
C ASP A 743 23.85 26.13 -17.37
N ARG A 744 23.06 26.83 -16.56
CA ARG A 744 22.99 28.30 -16.53
C ARG A 744 22.75 28.82 -15.12
N ASN A 745 23.32 29.98 -14.82
CA ASN A 745 23.00 30.71 -13.60
C ASN A 745 21.62 31.37 -13.72
N SER A 746 20.57 30.72 -13.20
CA SER A 746 19.20 31.21 -13.22
C SER A 746 18.55 31.06 -11.85
N LEU A 747 17.82 32.09 -11.42
CA LEU A 747 17.03 32.01 -10.18
C LEU A 747 15.85 31.04 -10.32
N ASN A 748 15.39 30.75 -11.54
CA ASN A 748 14.32 29.77 -11.79
C ASN A 748 14.73 28.33 -11.42
N ASN A 749 16.04 28.02 -11.38
CA ASN A 749 16.57 26.66 -11.17
C ASN A 749 16.04 25.99 -9.87
N ARG A 750 15.74 26.79 -8.84
CA ARG A 750 15.20 26.31 -7.55
C ARG A 750 13.74 25.86 -7.59
N PHE A 751 13.03 26.15 -8.68
CA PHE A 751 11.60 25.84 -8.85
C PHE A 751 11.31 24.77 -9.91
N PHE A 752 12.34 24.08 -10.40
CA PHE A 752 12.17 22.95 -11.31
C PHE A 752 11.77 21.67 -10.56
N PRO A 753 10.89 20.83 -11.14
CA PRO A 753 10.49 19.54 -10.58
C PRO A 753 11.57 18.48 -10.85
N TRP A 754 12.73 18.65 -10.22
CA TRP A 754 13.87 17.72 -10.37
C TRP A 754 13.46 16.28 -10.03
N PRO A 755 13.80 15.27 -10.85
CA PRO A 755 13.47 13.86 -10.58
C PRO A 755 13.96 13.33 -9.22
N GLN A 756 15.01 13.94 -8.69
CA GLN A 756 15.59 13.66 -7.38
C GLN A 756 14.65 14.03 -6.22
N ILE A 757 13.59 14.83 -6.45
CA ILE A 757 12.64 15.27 -5.42
C ILE A 757 11.70 14.13 -5.02
N LYS A 758 11.99 13.51 -3.87
CA LYS A 758 11.25 12.36 -3.35
C LYS A 758 10.02 12.74 -2.50
N TYR A 759 10.08 13.87 -1.80
CA TYR A 759 9.10 14.25 -0.79
C TYR A 759 8.10 15.30 -1.25
N SER A 760 6.86 15.19 -0.77
CA SER A 760 5.76 16.11 -1.10
C SER A 760 5.94 17.49 -0.46
N CYS A 761 6.61 17.58 0.67
CA CYS A 761 6.97 18.84 1.33
C CYS A 761 8.28 19.40 0.79
N ILE A 762 8.29 20.65 0.34
CA ILE A 762 9.50 21.37 -0.08
C ILE A 762 9.79 22.50 0.89
N ILE A 763 11.03 22.63 1.34
CA ILE A 763 11.55 23.78 2.06
C ILE A 763 12.56 24.46 1.13
N ASN A 764 12.23 25.62 0.60
CA ASN A 764 13.23 26.41 -0.13
C ASN A 764 14.10 27.16 0.89
N MET A 765 15.38 27.33 0.61
CA MET A 765 16.32 27.94 1.53
C MET A 765 17.41 28.69 0.75
N ASP A 766 17.71 29.91 1.15
CA ASP A 766 18.92 30.61 0.68
C ASP A 766 20.14 30.16 1.50
N ASP A 767 21.32 30.28 0.90
CA ASP A 767 22.60 29.81 1.46
C ASP A 767 23.16 30.69 2.60
N ASP A 768 22.45 31.75 3.00
CA ASP A 768 22.92 32.77 3.96
C ASP A 768 21.97 32.99 5.15
N TRP A 769 21.12 32.03 5.49
CA TRP A 769 20.23 32.11 6.66
C TRP A 769 20.55 31.09 7.76
N ASP A 770 20.38 31.50 9.01
CA ASP A 770 20.48 30.66 10.21
C ASP A 770 19.11 30.41 10.82
N MET A 771 18.33 29.53 10.19
CA MET A 771 17.01 29.15 10.70
C MET A 771 17.12 28.11 11.81
N PRO A 772 16.65 28.40 13.04
CA PRO A 772 16.61 27.40 14.11
C PRO A 772 15.74 26.19 13.73
N HIS A 773 16.17 24.99 14.11
CA HIS A 773 15.41 23.76 13.82
C HIS A 773 13.99 23.79 14.39
N GLU A 774 13.80 24.33 15.58
CA GLU A 774 12.47 24.42 16.21
C GLU A 774 11.49 25.27 15.40
N HIS A 775 11.98 26.32 14.72
CA HIS A 775 11.16 27.16 13.85
C HIS A 775 10.73 26.40 12.60
N LEU A 776 11.67 25.70 11.95
CA LEU A 776 11.38 24.86 10.78
C LEU A 776 10.47 23.67 11.13
N LYS A 777 10.69 23.02 12.28
CA LYS A 777 9.80 21.95 12.77
C LYS A 777 8.37 22.43 12.93
N TYR A 778 8.18 23.59 13.56
CA TYR A 778 6.86 24.18 13.73
C TYR A 778 6.22 24.55 12.39
N ALA A 779 6.98 25.19 11.49
CA ALA A 779 6.49 25.56 10.15
C ALA A 779 6.08 24.32 9.32
N VAL A 780 6.86 23.24 9.36
CA VAL A 780 6.53 21.96 8.71
C VAL A 780 5.24 21.36 9.32
N ASN A 781 5.07 21.42 10.63
CA ASN A 781 3.83 20.95 11.27
C ASN A 781 2.62 21.81 10.88
N VAL A 782 2.81 23.14 10.77
CA VAL A 782 1.78 24.08 10.26
C VAL A 782 1.37 23.72 8.84
N TRP A 783 2.35 23.51 7.96
CA TRP A 783 2.13 23.03 6.60
C TRP A 783 1.37 21.70 6.60
N ARG A 784 1.86 20.66 7.28
CA ARG A 784 1.21 19.32 7.28
C ARG A 784 -0.22 19.28 7.82
N GLY A 785 -0.57 20.21 8.71
CA GLY A 785 -1.87 20.23 9.38
C GLY A 785 -2.97 20.85 8.52
N HIS A 786 -2.85 22.15 8.20
CA HIS A 786 -3.90 22.94 7.54
C HIS A 786 -3.45 23.64 6.27
N PHE A 787 -2.13 23.77 6.06
CA PHE A 787 -1.55 24.66 5.05
C PHE A 787 -0.72 23.89 4.01
N TRP A 788 -0.96 22.59 3.88
CA TRP A 788 -0.30 21.68 2.95
C TRP A 788 -0.38 22.13 1.49
N ASP A 789 -1.50 22.75 1.12
CA ASP A 789 -1.78 23.34 -0.18
C ASP A 789 -1.51 24.85 -0.21
N HIS A 790 -0.92 25.43 0.83
CA HIS A 790 -0.63 26.86 0.94
C HIS A 790 0.88 27.11 0.99
N LEU A 791 1.26 28.37 0.80
CA LEU A 791 2.62 28.83 1.05
C LEU A 791 2.77 29.19 2.53
N VAL A 792 3.60 28.45 3.26
CA VAL A 792 3.96 28.76 4.65
C VAL A 792 5.33 29.41 4.67
N GLY A 793 5.57 30.40 5.52
CA GLY A 793 6.90 30.97 5.69
C GLY A 793 7.02 31.74 7.00
N PHE A 794 8.03 32.59 7.12
CA PHE A 794 8.31 33.30 8.37
C PHE A 794 8.07 34.81 8.24
N TYR A 795 7.56 35.44 9.29
CA TYR A 795 7.17 36.84 9.23
C TYR A 795 8.33 37.80 8.92
N HIS A 796 9.57 37.47 9.32
CA HIS A 796 10.76 38.25 8.99
C HIS A 796 11.12 38.21 7.49
N GLN A 797 10.68 37.17 6.79
CA GLN A 797 10.72 37.06 5.32
C GLN A 797 9.47 37.64 4.65
N GLY A 798 8.50 38.14 5.42
CA GLY A 798 7.28 38.73 4.90
C GLY A 798 7.56 40.08 4.23
N ARG A 799 6.89 40.32 3.10
CA ARG A 799 6.91 41.57 2.32
C ARG A 799 5.50 41.92 1.87
N ASN A 800 5.35 43.12 1.31
CA ASN A 800 4.05 43.66 0.91
C ASN A 800 4.05 44.11 -0.54
N HIS A 801 2.89 43.96 -1.19
CA HIS A 801 2.53 44.79 -2.32
C HIS A 801 1.66 45.96 -1.85
N VAL A 802 1.70 47.10 -2.52
CA VAL A 802 0.84 48.25 -2.21
C VAL A 802 0.27 48.76 -3.52
N VAL A 803 -1.05 48.92 -3.59
CA VAL A 803 -1.70 49.53 -4.74
C VAL A 803 -1.87 51.03 -4.50
N ARG A 804 -1.39 51.86 -5.44
CA ARG A 804 -1.51 53.32 -5.38
C ARG A 804 -2.04 53.87 -6.70
N LYS A 805 -2.89 54.89 -6.59
CA LYS A 805 -3.35 55.63 -7.76
C LYS A 805 -2.30 56.66 -8.17
N ILE A 806 -1.68 56.46 -9.34
CA ILE A 806 -0.64 57.31 -9.90
C ILE A 806 -1.14 57.75 -11.28
N ASP A 807 -1.21 59.07 -11.49
CA ASP A 807 -1.75 59.69 -12.71
C ASP A 807 -3.14 59.14 -13.13
N GLY A 808 -3.98 58.86 -12.13
CA GLY A 808 -5.34 58.36 -12.34
C GLY A 808 -5.46 56.85 -12.54
N THR A 809 -4.35 56.11 -12.59
CA THR A 809 -4.31 54.65 -12.79
C THR A 809 -3.82 53.94 -11.52
N ASP A 810 -4.40 52.79 -11.19
CA ASP A 810 -3.91 51.98 -10.08
C ASP A 810 -2.60 51.27 -10.49
N VAL A 811 -1.58 51.40 -9.66
CA VAL A 811 -0.25 50.84 -9.87
C VAL A 811 0.13 49.99 -8.66
N THR A 812 0.50 48.74 -8.92
CA THR A 812 1.00 47.81 -7.92
C THR A 812 2.49 48.03 -7.67
N LEU A 813 2.86 48.34 -6.41
CA LEU A 813 4.21 48.64 -5.98
C LEU A 813 4.74 47.56 -5.03
N TYR A 814 6.04 47.28 -5.11
CA TYR A 814 6.71 46.44 -4.12
C TYR A 814 7.10 47.25 -2.88
N SER A 815 6.84 46.71 -1.69
CA SER A 815 7.27 47.27 -0.42
C SER A 815 8.20 46.30 0.32
N SER A 816 9.41 46.78 0.57
CA SER A 816 10.46 46.08 1.29
C SER A 816 10.27 46.06 2.80
N THR A 817 9.28 46.79 3.33
CA THR A 817 9.19 47.07 4.76
C THR A 817 8.73 45.84 5.56
N PHE A 818 9.65 45.30 6.34
CA PHE A 818 9.36 44.56 7.55
C PHE A 818 8.90 45.56 8.62
N LEU A 819 7.66 45.46 9.07
CA LEU A 819 7.09 46.40 10.02
C LEU A 819 7.05 45.77 11.41
N SER A 820 7.85 46.29 12.34
CA SER A 820 7.65 45.96 13.75
C SER A 820 6.37 46.62 14.26
N PRO A 821 5.69 46.06 15.27
CA PRO A 821 4.50 46.68 15.87
C PRO A 821 4.74 48.11 16.38
N GLN A 822 5.97 48.44 16.80
CA GLN A 822 6.34 49.79 17.22
C GLN A 822 6.31 50.77 16.04
N LEU A 823 6.83 50.35 14.89
CA LEU A 823 6.79 51.11 13.64
C LEU A 823 5.38 51.20 13.04
N LEU A 824 4.37 50.56 13.61
CA LEU A 824 2.99 50.61 13.12
C LEU A 824 2.02 51.36 14.03
N ALA A 825 2.54 52.16 14.98
CA ALA A 825 1.73 52.84 16.00
C ALA A 825 0.79 51.86 16.74
N GLY A 826 1.26 50.64 17.02
CA GLY A 826 0.49 49.58 17.68
C GLY A 826 -0.46 48.80 16.78
N ARG A 827 -0.50 49.05 15.47
CA ARG A 827 -1.27 48.23 14.51
C ARG A 827 -0.55 46.91 14.23
N LYS A 828 -1.34 45.87 13.88
CA LYS A 828 -0.78 44.56 13.50
C LYS A 828 -0.06 44.65 12.16
N PRO A 829 1.11 43.99 11.99
CA PRO A 829 1.76 43.90 10.70
C PRO A 829 0.89 43.11 9.71
N PHE A 830 1.06 43.40 8.43
CA PHE A 830 0.41 42.71 7.33
C PHE A 830 1.42 42.37 6.24
N TYR A 831 1.11 41.33 5.49
CA TYR A 831 1.99 40.74 4.49
C TYR A 831 1.19 40.22 3.31
N SER A 832 1.77 40.20 2.11
CA SER A 832 1.17 39.57 0.93
C SER A 832 2.14 38.70 0.14
N ILE A 833 3.42 38.78 0.50
CA ILE A 833 4.53 38.10 -0.16
C ILE A 833 5.42 37.51 0.94
N VAL A 834 6.01 36.34 0.70
CA VAL A 834 7.04 35.77 1.56
C VAL A 834 8.23 35.31 0.73
N LEU A 835 9.44 35.68 1.17
CA LEU A 835 10.71 35.36 0.49
C LEU A 835 11.12 33.89 0.69
N PRO A 836 11.99 33.33 -0.17
CA PRO A 836 12.17 31.88 -0.26
C PRO A 836 12.95 31.27 0.89
N SER A 837 13.66 32.04 1.72
CA SER A 837 14.42 31.53 2.88
C SER A 837 13.51 30.94 3.95
N GLY A 838 13.29 29.63 3.87
CA GLY A 838 12.44 28.88 4.79
C GLY A 838 10.95 28.92 4.45
N PHE A 839 10.57 29.23 3.20
CA PHE A 839 9.17 29.02 2.80
C PHE A 839 8.89 27.56 2.41
N ILE A 840 7.70 27.07 2.74
CA ILE A 840 7.32 25.66 2.70
C ILE A 840 6.05 25.53 1.86
N TYR A 841 6.07 24.59 0.92
CA TYR A 841 4.98 24.36 -0.03
C TYR A 841 4.96 22.92 -0.54
N HIS A 842 3.88 22.54 -1.20
CA HIS A 842 3.76 21.22 -1.83
C HIS A 842 4.55 21.14 -3.14
N ARG A 843 5.28 20.04 -3.37
CA ARG A 843 6.08 19.80 -4.58
C ARG A 843 5.33 19.98 -5.91
N LYS A 844 4.01 19.82 -5.94
CA LYS A 844 3.16 19.98 -7.13
C LYS A 844 3.24 21.41 -7.70
N TYR A 845 3.62 22.38 -6.86
CA TYR A 845 3.82 23.76 -7.29
C TYR A 845 5.13 23.95 -8.08
N LEU A 846 6.09 23.03 -8.01
CA LEU A 846 7.24 23.00 -8.91
C LEU A 846 6.81 22.64 -10.33
N ASP A 847 5.95 21.62 -10.47
CA ASP A 847 5.35 21.25 -11.75
C ASP A 847 4.50 22.39 -12.32
N MET A 848 3.70 23.05 -11.47
CA MET A 848 2.92 24.21 -11.88
C MET A 848 3.83 25.35 -12.36
N TYR A 849 4.88 25.68 -11.60
CA TYR A 849 5.81 26.74 -11.93
C TYR A 849 6.51 26.50 -13.27
N THR A 850 6.92 25.25 -13.52
CA THR A 850 7.73 24.90 -14.70
C THR A 850 6.87 24.63 -15.93
N HIS A 851 5.75 23.94 -15.78
CA HIS A 851 4.97 23.41 -16.90
C HIS A 851 3.65 24.12 -17.16
N GLN A 852 3.07 24.82 -16.16
CA GLN A 852 1.75 25.45 -16.29
C GLN A 852 1.82 26.98 -16.37
N LEU A 853 2.82 27.62 -15.77
CA LEU A 853 3.00 29.07 -15.91
C LEU A 853 3.41 29.46 -17.34
N PRO A 854 2.90 30.61 -17.85
CA PRO A 854 3.36 31.18 -19.11
C PRO A 854 4.88 31.31 -19.13
N GLN A 855 5.52 30.80 -20.19
CA GLN A 855 6.97 30.78 -20.29
C GLN A 855 7.58 32.21 -20.19
N GLU A 856 6.88 33.20 -20.76
CA GLU A 856 7.29 34.61 -20.70
C GLU A 856 7.48 35.14 -19.28
N ALA A 857 6.81 34.57 -18.27
CA ALA A 857 6.99 34.98 -16.88
C ALA A 857 8.35 34.53 -16.34
N ARG A 858 8.76 33.29 -16.64
CA ARG A 858 10.08 32.75 -16.25
C ARG A 858 11.21 33.38 -17.05
N ASP A 859 10.97 33.65 -18.34
CA ASP A 859 11.94 34.35 -19.19
C ASP A 859 12.21 35.77 -18.66
N TYR A 860 11.17 36.47 -18.17
CA TYR A 860 11.34 37.79 -17.57
C TYR A 860 12.14 37.75 -16.26
N VAL A 861 11.97 36.70 -15.43
CA VAL A 861 12.80 36.46 -14.24
C VAL A 861 14.27 36.30 -14.62
N ASP A 862 14.56 35.56 -15.70
CA ASP A 862 15.92 35.38 -16.21
C ASP A 862 16.48 36.70 -16.78
N GLU A 863 15.68 37.47 -17.52
CA GLU A 863 16.07 38.78 -18.09
C GLU A 863 16.54 39.77 -17.01
N VAL A 864 15.80 39.86 -15.89
CA VAL A 864 16.09 40.83 -14.83
C VAL A 864 16.95 40.27 -13.69
N ALA A 865 17.24 38.95 -13.72
CA ALA A 865 17.94 38.21 -12.67
C ALA A 865 17.40 38.51 -11.26
N ASN A 866 16.06 38.50 -11.11
CA ASN A 866 15.33 38.83 -9.88
C ASN A 866 13.88 38.29 -9.97
N CYS A 867 13.10 38.43 -8.88
CA CYS A 867 11.65 38.27 -8.86
C CYS A 867 11.10 36.85 -9.07
N ASP A 868 11.94 35.81 -8.99
CA ASP A 868 11.54 34.41 -8.96
C ASP A 868 10.59 34.12 -7.78
N ASP A 869 10.89 34.71 -6.62
CA ASP A 869 10.06 34.66 -5.41
C ASP A 869 8.71 35.37 -5.58
N LEU A 870 8.70 36.54 -6.22
CA LEU A 870 7.48 37.30 -6.52
C LEU A 870 6.58 36.53 -7.48
N LEU A 871 7.17 35.94 -8.53
CA LEU A 871 6.45 35.09 -9.48
C LEU A 871 5.84 33.88 -8.77
N PHE A 872 6.60 33.24 -7.88
CA PHE A 872 6.12 32.10 -7.10
C PHE A 872 4.96 32.49 -6.17
N ASN A 873 5.04 33.62 -5.47
CA ASN A 873 3.94 34.14 -4.64
C ASN A 873 2.70 34.48 -5.50
N TYR A 874 2.88 35.09 -6.67
CA TYR A 874 1.80 35.38 -7.62
C TYR A 874 1.09 34.10 -8.09
N MET A 875 1.87 33.08 -8.46
CA MET A 875 1.36 31.78 -8.85
C MET A 875 0.57 31.12 -7.71
N MET A 876 1.16 31.07 -6.50
CA MET A 876 0.53 30.50 -5.32
C MET A 876 -0.80 31.20 -5.01
N ALA A 877 -0.81 32.53 -4.94
CA ALA A 877 -2.01 33.29 -4.63
C ALA A 877 -3.10 33.11 -5.70
N ASN A 878 -2.72 32.97 -6.98
CA ASN A 878 -3.68 32.69 -8.05
C ASN A 878 -4.23 31.25 -7.98
N ALA A 879 -3.40 30.29 -7.59
CA ALA A 879 -3.77 28.88 -7.49
C ALA A 879 -4.67 28.59 -6.28
N THR A 880 -4.34 29.15 -5.12
CA THR A 880 -5.01 28.86 -3.85
C THR A 880 -6.11 29.87 -3.52
N GLY A 881 -6.05 31.07 -4.10
CA GLY A 881 -6.90 32.20 -3.69
C GLY A 881 -6.54 32.75 -2.31
N THR A 882 -5.38 32.39 -1.75
CA THR A 882 -4.95 32.76 -0.40
C THR A 882 -3.63 33.53 -0.39
N GLY A 883 -3.35 34.25 0.69
CA GLY A 883 -2.02 34.81 0.94
C GLY A 883 -1.10 33.80 1.64
N PRO A 884 0.14 34.20 1.99
CA PRO A 884 1.05 33.35 2.75
C PRO A 884 0.62 33.16 4.22
N ALA A 885 0.79 31.95 4.74
CA ALA A 885 0.67 31.64 6.16
C ALA A 885 2.00 31.88 6.86
N LEU A 886 2.06 32.79 7.83
CA LEU A 886 3.33 33.25 8.40
C LEU A 886 3.51 32.81 9.86
N ILE A 887 4.69 32.25 10.14
CA ILE A 887 5.13 31.90 11.49
C ILE A 887 5.77 33.12 12.15
N GLU A 888 5.35 33.42 13.37
CA GLU A 888 5.93 34.45 14.22
C GLU A 888 7.23 33.94 14.86
N ALA A 889 8.27 33.84 14.05
CA ALA A 889 9.60 33.43 14.46
C ALA A 889 10.69 34.18 13.68
N TRP A 890 11.83 34.41 14.33
CA TRP A 890 12.95 35.16 13.79
C TRP A 890 14.14 34.25 13.46
N ALA A 891 14.96 34.65 12.50
CA ALA A 891 16.23 34.03 12.16
C ALA A 891 17.28 35.10 11.83
N SER A 892 18.55 34.72 11.84
CA SER A 892 19.66 35.64 11.54
C SER A 892 20.18 35.38 10.13
N MET A 893 20.60 36.44 9.43
CA MET A 893 21.46 36.28 8.25
C MET A 893 22.87 35.91 8.69
N VAL A 894 23.51 35.05 7.92
CA VAL A 894 24.93 34.74 8.02
C VAL A 894 25.66 35.68 7.08
N LEU A 895 26.47 36.58 7.64
CA LEU A 895 27.19 37.57 6.87
C LEU A 895 28.42 36.92 6.22
N ASP A 896 28.41 36.84 4.89
CA ASP A 896 29.63 36.62 4.10
C ASP A 896 30.31 37.99 3.86
N LEU A 897 31.40 38.23 4.58
CA LEU A 897 32.15 39.50 4.53
C LEU A 897 32.81 39.78 3.15
N GLY A 898 32.85 38.79 2.25
CA GLY A 898 33.47 38.88 0.93
C GLY A 898 32.52 39.10 -0.26
N ASN A 899 31.22 38.82 -0.13
CA ASN A 899 30.26 38.86 -1.24
C ASN A 899 29.01 39.70 -0.91
N ALA A 900 28.85 40.83 -1.60
CA ALA A 900 27.63 41.64 -1.50
C ALA A 900 26.45 40.90 -2.18
N GLY A 901 25.37 40.62 -1.43
CA GLY A 901 24.18 39.92 -1.95
C GLY A 901 23.40 40.74 -3.00
N LEU A 902 22.55 40.09 -3.80
CA LEU A 902 21.77 40.72 -4.89
C LEU A 902 20.93 41.94 -4.44
N TRP A 903 20.47 41.92 -3.19
CA TRP A 903 19.67 42.99 -2.58
C TRP A 903 20.42 44.32 -2.40
N SER A 904 21.76 44.28 -2.37
CA SER A 904 22.61 45.47 -2.21
C SER A 904 22.69 46.35 -3.46
N ARG A 905 22.21 45.86 -4.61
CA ARG A 905 22.19 46.63 -5.87
C ARG A 905 21.23 47.83 -5.74
N PRO A 906 21.62 49.06 -6.10
CA PRO A 906 20.77 50.25 -5.95
C PRO A 906 19.40 50.16 -6.65
N THR A 907 19.31 49.39 -7.74
CA THR A 907 18.08 49.22 -8.53
C THR A 907 17.19 48.07 -8.07
N HIS A 908 17.62 47.26 -7.10
CA HIS A 908 16.99 45.97 -6.76
C HIS A 908 15.49 46.08 -6.48
N MET A 909 15.08 47.04 -5.67
CA MET A 909 13.67 47.20 -5.28
C MET A 909 12.82 47.79 -6.41
N GLY A 910 13.36 48.70 -7.22
CA GLY A 910 12.66 49.24 -8.39
C GLY A 910 12.39 48.18 -9.46
N VAL A 911 13.32 47.23 -9.64
CA VAL A 911 13.11 46.04 -10.48
C VAL A 911 11.95 45.21 -9.96
N ARG A 912 11.85 44.98 -8.64
CA ARG A 912 10.74 44.24 -8.03
C ARG A 912 9.37 44.89 -8.28
N THR A 913 9.26 46.21 -8.20
CA THR A 913 8.03 46.93 -8.61
C THR A 913 7.68 46.67 -10.08
N LYS A 914 8.66 46.73 -10.99
CA LYS A 914 8.44 46.42 -12.41
C LYS A 914 8.00 44.98 -12.62
N CYS A 915 8.53 44.04 -11.84
CA CYS A 915 8.11 42.63 -11.89
C CYS A 915 6.64 42.45 -11.51
N LEU A 916 6.16 43.09 -10.43
CA LEU A 916 4.75 43.01 -10.06
C LEU A 916 3.84 43.54 -11.19
N ALA A 917 4.20 44.67 -11.80
CA ALA A 917 3.46 45.21 -12.95
C ALA A 917 3.47 44.25 -14.16
N ARG A 918 4.61 43.63 -14.45
CA ARG A 918 4.72 42.66 -15.55
C ARG A 918 3.91 41.39 -15.28
N PHE A 919 3.96 40.85 -14.07
CA PHE A 919 3.17 39.67 -13.69
C PHE A 919 1.68 39.97 -13.68
N GLU A 920 1.26 41.15 -13.23
CA GLU A 920 -0.15 41.59 -13.32
C GLU A 920 -0.66 41.58 -14.76
N GLN A 921 0.16 42.00 -15.73
CA GLN A 921 -0.18 41.91 -17.16
C GLN A 921 -0.30 40.47 -17.64
N ILE A 922 0.66 39.60 -17.28
CA ILE A 922 0.70 38.20 -17.72
C ILE A 922 -0.49 37.41 -17.15
N PHE A 923 -0.83 37.63 -15.88
CA PHE A 923 -1.93 36.95 -15.20
C PHE A 923 -3.30 37.64 -15.43
N GLY A 924 -3.31 38.83 -16.03
CA GLY A 924 -4.50 39.64 -16.31
C GLY A 924 -5.13 40.31 -15.08
N ARG A 925 -4.56 40.12 -13.89
CA ARG A 925 -4.98 40.73 -12.61
C ARG A 925 -3.88 40.54 -11.55
N ASN A 926 -3.95 41.31 -10.47
CA ASN A 926 -3.19 41.03 -9.25
C ASN A 926 -3.91 40.00 -8.35
N PRO A 927 -3.37 38.78 -8.16
CA PRO A 927 -3.97 37.75 -7.33
C PRO A 927 -3.52 37.81 -5.86
N LEU A 928 -2.53 38.63 -5.50
CA LEU A 928 -1.94 38.66 -4.16
C LEU A 928 -2.97 39.06 -3.10
N LYS A 929 -2.93 38.38 -1.96
CA LYS A 929 -3.84 38.61 -0.83
C LYS A 929 -3.05 39.03 0.41
N TYR A 930 -3.55 40.03 1.12
CA TYR A 930 -2.99 40.47 2.40
C TYR A 930 -3.34 39.50 3.51
N THR A 931 -2.43 39.31 4.46
CA THR A 931 -2.60 38.46 5.64
C THR A 931 -2.08 39.21 6.86
N THR A 932 -2.85 39.17 7.95
CA THR A 932 -2.52 39.80 9.24
C THR A 932 -2.35 38.77 10.36
N THR A 933 -2.56 37.49 10.05
CA THR A 933 -2.40 36.40 11.01
C THR A 933 -0.94 35.96 11.01
N LEU A 934 -0.33 36.04 12.20
CA LEU A 934 0.96 35.41 12.48
C LEU A 934 0.72 34.24 13.46
N PHE A 935 1.35 33.10 13.19
CA PHE A 935 1.25 31.90 14.00
C PHE A 935 2.44 31.82 14.96
N PRO A 936 2.25 32.09 16.27
CA PRO A 936 3.32 31.96 17.25
C PRO A 936 3.75 30.51 17.41
N VAL A 937 5.05 30.28 17.57
CA VAL A 937 5.58 28.94 17.83
C VAL A 937 4.98 28.40 19.12
N GLN A 938 4.32 27.26 19.03
CA GLN A 938 3.68 26.60 20.18
C GLN A 938 4.26 25.20 20.35
N GLN A 939 4.69 24.87 21.58
CA GLN A 939 5.30 23.58 21.89
C GLN A 939 4.29 22.54 22.44
N GLN A 940 3.09 22.96 22.89
CA GLN A 940 2.18 22.11 23.67
C GLN A 940 0.77 21.96 23.10
N THR A 941 0.44 22.61 21.98
CA THR A 941 -0.91 22.68 21.43
C THR A 941 -0.98 22.22 19.98
N THR A 942 -2.17 21.79 19.56
CA THR A 942 -2.46 21.48 18.15
C THR A 942 -2.22 22.72 17.28
N VAL A 943 -1.65 22.49 16.10
CA VAL A 943 -1.40 23.49 15.07
C VAL A 943 -2.64 24.35 14.81
N PRO A 944 -2.52 25.69 14.70
CA PRO A 944 -3.64 26.58 14.41
C PRO A 944 -4.35 26.24 13.10
N GLY A 945 -5.69 26.27 13.10
CA GLY A 945 -6.50 26.03 11.90
C GLY A 945 -6.84 27.27 11.09
N LEU A 946 -7.37 27.07 9.86
CA LEU A 946 -7.76 28.11 8.91
C LEU A 946 -8.72 29.18 9.48
N HIS A 947 -9.50 28.86 10.51
CA HIS A 947 -10.38 29.83 11.19
C HIS A 947 -9.62 30.92 11.97
N HIS A 948 -8.33 30.70 12.26
CA HIS A 948 -7.44 31.73 12.80
C HIS A 948 -6.74 32.54 11.71
N TYR A 949 -6.83 32.09 10.45
CA TYR A 949 -6.18 32.69 9.30
C TYR A 949 -7.10 33.71 8.63
N THR A 950 -6.68 34.98 8.64
CA THR A 950 -7.43 36.07 8.01
C THR A 950 -6.67 36.58 6.79
N MET A 951 -7.40 36.75 5.68
CA MET A 951 -6.90 37.34 4.45
C MET A 951 -7.84 38.40 3.89
N SER A 952 -7.30 39.32 3.09
CA SER A 952 -8.03 40.45 2.52
C SER A 952 -7.48 40.84 1.14
N ASP A 953 -8.36 41.35 0.29
CA ASP A 953 -8.02 41.95 -1.01
C ASP A 953 -7.63 43.43 -0.86
N ILE A 954 -7.97 44.01 0.29
CA ILE A 954 -7.78 45.42 0.62
C ILE A 954 -6.71 45.53 1.71
N ILE A 955 -5.83 46.52 1.58
CA ILE A 955 -4.85 46.86 2.61
C ILE A 955 -5.59 47.11 3.93
N PRO A 956 -5.19 46.50 5.06
CA PRO A 956 -5.94 46.57 6.31
C PRO A 956 -5.97 47.96 6.96
N PHE A 957 -5.08 48.88 6.56
CA PHE A 957 -5.06 50.27 7.01
C PHE A 957 -4.32 51.16 6.01
N ASP A 958 -4.50 52.48 6.12
CA ASP A 958 -3.78 53.44 5.28
C ASP A 958 -2.27 53.29 5.44
N TYR A 959 -1.60 52.89 4.36
CA TYR A 959 -0.15 52.65 4.31
C TYR A 959 0.55 53.89 3.72
N PRO A 960 1.02 54.87 4.50
CA PRO A 960 1.66 56.08 3.99
C PRO A 960 2.86 55.73 3.11
N CYS A 961 2.76 56.11 1.83
CA CYS A 961 3.82 55.93 0.85
C CYS A 961 4.46 57.29 0.61
N ASN A 962 5.75 57.44 0.94
CA ASN A 962 6.45 58.70 0.68
C ASN A 962 6.53 58.96 -0.82
N LYS A 963 5.89 60.04 -1.28
CA LYS A 963 5.85 60.46 -2.68
C LYS A 963 7.25 60.72 -3.24
N THR A 964 8.13 61.40 -2.50
CA THR A 964 9.51 61.69 -2.91
C THR A 964 10.34 60.42 -3.05
N VAL A 965 10.23 59.49 -2.10
CA VAL A 965 10.89 58.17 -2.18
C VAL A 965 10.35 57.37 -3.36
N TYR A 966 9.04 57.41 -3.61
CA TYR A 966 8.44 56.77 -4.77
C TYR A 966 8.92 57.40 -6.09
N GLU A 967 8.88 58.72 -6.24
CA GLU A 967 9.31 59.42 -7.45
C GLU A 967 10.79 59.17 -7.76
N THR A 968 11.63 59.11 -6.71
CA THR A 968 13.09 58.94 -6.87
C THR A 968 13.49 57.48 -7.06
N SER A 969 12.82 56.54 -6.40
CA SER A 969 13.28 55.14 -6.32
C SER A 969 12.28 54.11 -6.84
N GLN A 970 11.05 54.52 -7.14
CA GLN A 970 9.90 53.67 -7.51
C GLN A 970 9.57 52.62 -6.43
N GLN A 971 9.82 52.98 -5.16
CA GLN A 971 9.59 52.14 -3.98
C GLN A 971 8.56 52.77 -3.05
N CYS A 972 7.80 51.92 -2.38
CA CYS A 972 6.91 52.34 -1.31
C CYS A 972 7.48 51.91 0.05
N ALA A 973 7.90 52.88 0.86
CA ALA A 973 8.39 52.67 2.23
C ALA A 973 7.48 53.36 3.24
N PHE A 974 7.27 52.70 4.38
CA PHE A 974 6.54 53.26 5.52
C PHE A 974 7.34 54.40 6.14
N VAL A 975 6.76 55.60 6.25
CA VAL A 975 7.37 56.76 6.93
C VAL A 975 6.59 57.07 8.20
N MET A 976 7.30 57.19 9.32
CA MET A 976 6.75 57.31 10.68
C MET A 976 7.31 58.48 11.51
N ASP A 977 7.84 59.54 10.90
CA ASP A 977 8.36 60.67 11.69
C ASP A 977 7.54 61.95 11.57
N GLU A 978 7.28 62.57 12.73
CA GLU A 978 6.60 63.86 12.92
C GLU A 978 7.40 65.05 12.33
N GLU A 979 8.68 64.86 11.99
CA GLU A 979 9.62 65.90 11.56
C GLU A 979 9.53 66.25 10.05
N TYR A 980 8.85 65.44 9.24
CA TYR A 980 8.73 65.61 7.78
C TYR A 980 7.41 66.27 7.33
N TRP A 981 6.71 66.91 8.27
CA TRP A 981 5.50 67.68 8.02
C TRP A 981 5.66 69.08 8.62
N ASP A 982 6.44 69.94 7.98
CA ASP A 982 6.37 71.36 8.32
C ASP A 982 4.99 71.93 7.91
N GLN A 983 4.61 73.07 8.48
CA GLN A 983 3.32 73.73 8.16
C GLN A 983 3.22 74.18 6.69
N ALA A 984 4.25 73.94 5.86
CA ALA A 984 4.34 74.30 4.45
C ALA A 984 4.40 73.08 3.49
N GLY A 985 4.52 71.84 3.98
CA GLY A 985 4.29 70.60 3.23
C GLY A 985 5.45 70.10 2.36
N GLY A 986 6.72 70.20 2.80
CA GLY A 986 7.89 69.63 2.11
C GLY A 986 8.69 68.58 2.90
N TRP A 987 9.31 67.62 2.21
CA TRP A 987 10.21 66.58 2.75
C TRP A 987 11.63 67.13 3.02
N VAL A 988 12.22 66.80 4.17
CA VAL A 988 13.68 66.88 4.42
C VAL A 988 14.39 65.66 3.82
#